data_AF-W0RJA2-F1
#
_entry.id   AF-W0RJA2-F1
#
_cell.length_a   1.000
_cell.length_b   1.000
_cell.length_c   1.000
_cell.angle_alpha   90.00
_cell.angle_beta   90.00
_cell.angle_gamma   90.00
#
_symmetry.space_group_name_H-M   'P 1'
#
loop_
_entity.id
_entity.type
_entity.pdbx_description
1 polymer ?
#
loop_
_entity_poly.entity_id
_entity_poly.type
_entity_poly.pdbx_seq_one_letter_code
_entity_poly.pdbx_strand_id
1 'polypeptide(L)'
;MRARTPLALAVLAGALYVGARPAGPLPALGPLLDPARGLWSAARGPTALPNGTEIAVPGLGAPVRVIYDARAVPHIFATREDDAYRALGYVVARDRLFQMYVQTLAGSGRLTEMGGARVLPLDREMRHLGMPWAAERKLRAVDTTSATWRNVVAYAAGVNAYIGKLAPGDVPMEFRMLGLAPPRWEPINSLHLMNRMGYTLADIDPETDRAAAAARVGRAAAEALFPVAEPIVEPIQPNGQRAPRFDFAPLPPPGAPDTAAATVAALVGDAFPLRLAAHRALSEEPTTMASNNWAVAPRRTKNGYALLAGDPHLELTLPSIWYEAHLVVPGQLDVYGVTIPGAPGIIIGFNRDVAWTFTNTGADVMDYWAERVDDDAHPTKYMLDGVWRPLETRVETYRAPNGSALATDTLYFTHRGPMRREGGRWVSMRWTVLEPGSNEVEGFQRVARARSVAEWHDIMGAVYWAPAQNMLTADRQGHIGIRSTGHYPLRAGDGSGLELRDGTTSANDWRGIVPLAQYPQAFDPPQGYLASANQQPIDPKQAGWYIGGSYDPWRALRINALLRADSQMTPDAMRRMQTDPGSARAPTTSCRSSSRRPTPRTPASTPRSSPRPAGCCRSGTAATRATTRARCCSSSRCASCPSARGTSWTTRRRARAPPPARSASPRRRRPAR
;
A
#
# COMPACT_ATOMS: atom_id res chain seq x y z
N MET A 1 -7.12 13.60 -67.23
CA MET A 1 -7.76 13.89 -65.92
C MET A 1 -8.81 12.85 -65.48
N ARG A 2 -9.70 12.35 -66.36
CA ARG A 2 -10.89 11.55 -65.98
C ARG A 2 -10.66 10.29 -65.10
N ALA A 3 -9.49 9.63 -65.16
CA ALA A 3 -9.22 8.42 -64.37
C ALA A 3 -8.74 8.67 -62.91
N ARG A 4 -8.33 9.90 -62.56
CA ARG A 4 -7.80 10.18 -61.20
C ARG A 4 -8.91 10.35 -60.15
N THR A 5 -10.05 10.91 -60.55
CA THR A 5 -11.21 11.14 -59.67
C THR A 5 -11.84 9.86 -59.11
N PRO A 6 -12.16 8.80 -59.90
CA PRO A 6 -12.72 7.57 -59.35
C PRO A 6 -11.74 6.83 -58.43
N LEU A 7 -10.43 6.85 -58.74
CA LEU A 7 -9.40 6.28 -57.87
C LEU A 7 -9.32 7.04 -56.53
N ALA A 8 -9.34 8.37 -56.56
CA ALA A 8 -9.35 9.19 -55.33
C ALA A 8 -10.61 8.95 -54.48
N LEU A 9 -11.78 8.80 -55.11
CA LEU A 9 -13.02 8.46 -54.43
C LEU A 9 -12.99 7.05 -53.82
N ALA A 10 -12.43 6.06 -54.53
CA ALA A 10 -12.28 4.69 -54.02
C ALA A 10 -11.28 4.63 -52.85
N VAL A 11 -10.16 5.35 -52.93
CA VAL A 11 -9.18 5.46 -51.83
C VAL A 11 -9.79 6.18 -50.62
N LEU A 12 -10.53 7.28 -50.84
CA LEU A 12 -11.23 7.98 -49.76
C LEU A 12 -12.30 7.11 -49.11
N ALA A 13 -13.13 6.41 -49.90
CA ALA A 13 -14.14 5.48 -49.40
C ALA A 13 -13.50 4.32 -48.62
N GLY A 14 -12.39 3.76 -49.11
CA GLY A 14 -11.61 2.73 -48.39
C GLY A 14 -11.02 3.25 -47.09
N ALA A 15 -10.42 4.44 -47.09
CA ALA A 15 -9.87 5.08 -45.89
C ALA A 15 -10.94 5.42 -44.85
N LEU A 16 -12.12 5.89 -45.29
CA LEU A 16 -13.27 6.12 -44.41
C LEU A 16 -13.85 4.80 -43.87
N TYR A 17 -13.94 3.75 -44.69
CA TYR A 17 -14.43 2.43 -44.29
C TYR A 17 -13.52 1.74 -43.27
N VAL A 18 -12.20 1.80 -43.48
CA VAL A 18 -11.19 1.30 -42.52
C VAL A 18 -11.15 2.20 -41.28
N GLY A 19 -11.19 3.53 -41.46
CA GLY A 19 -11.20 4.49 -40.36
C GLY A 19 -12.44 4.38 -39.46
N ALA A 20 -13.61 4.07 -40.02
CA ALA A 20 -14.86 3.93 -39.27
C ALA A 20 -15.04 2.57 -38.57
N ARG A 21 -14.14 1.59 -38.78
CA ARG A 21 -14.26 0.25 -38.20
C ARG A 21 -13.10 -0.08 -37.26
N PRO A 22 -13.36 -0.74 -36.12
CA PRO A 22 -12.30 -1.29 -35.29
C PRO A 22 -11.55 -2.41 -36.02
N ALA A 23 -10.24 -2.48 -35.80
CA ALA A 23 -9.36 -3.47 -36.40
C ALA A 23 -8.89 -4.46 -35.33
N GLY A 24 -9.65 -5.55 -35.14
CA GLY A 24 -9.42 -6.50 -34.06
C GLY A 24 -9.59 -5.82 -32.69
N PRO A 25 -8.53 -5.74 -31.85
CA PRO A 25 -8.60 -5.04 -30.57
C PRO A 25 -8.45 -3.51 -30.66
N LEU A 26 -8.06 -2.97 -31.81
CA LEU A 26 -7.84 -1.53 -31.96
C LEU A 26 -9.18 -0.81 -32.21
N PRO A 27 -9.44 0.32 -31.52
CA PRO A 27 -10.61 1.15 -31.83
C PRO A 27 -10.51 1.70 -33.26
N ALA A 28 -11.65 2.15 -33.78
CA ALA A 28 -11.72 2.80 -35.08
C ALA A 28 -10.74 3.99 -35.16
N LEU A 29 -9.89 4.04 -36.19
CA LEU A 29 -8.85 5.08 -36.32
C LEU A 29 -9.41 6.45 -36.73
N GLY A 30 -10.61 6.49 -37.31
CA GLY A 30 -11.29 7.72 -37.74
C GLY A 30 -11.50 8.71 -36.59
N PRO A 31 -12.13 8.31 -35.47
CA PRO A 31 -12.22 9.14 -34.26
C PRO A 31 -10.87 9.66 -33.74
N LEU A 32 -9.80 8.86 -33.80
CA LEU A 32 -8.46 9.27 -33.38
C LEU A 32 -7.83 10.29 -34.33
N LEU A 33 -8.06 10.15 -35.64
CA LEU A 33 -7.49 10.98 -36.69
C LEU A 33 -8.37 12.19 -37.07
N ASP A 34 -9.60 12.27 -36.54
CA ASP A 34 -10.49 13.43 -36.71
C ASP A 34 -9.72 14.70 -36.30
N PRO A 35 -9.54 15.68 -37.20
CA PRO A 35 -8.80 16.88 -36.84
C PRO A 35 -9.52 17.68 -35.74
N ALA A 36 -10.86 17.75 -35.77
CA ALA A 36 -11.67 18.52 -34.84
C ALA A 36 -11.93 17.80 -33.51
N ARG A 37 -11.97 16.46 -33.48
CA ARG A 37 -12.35 15.66 -32.30
C ARG A 37 -11.40 14.51 -31.94
N GLY A 38 -10.32 14.32 -32.69
CA GLY A 38 -9.27 13.33 -32.43
C GLY A 38 -8.03 13.96 -31.82
N LEU A 39 -6.86 13.34 -32.00
CA LEU A 39 -5.59 13.71 -31.37
C LEU A 39 -5.26 15.21 -31.48
N TRP A 40 -5.56 15.82 -32.63
CA TRP A 40 -5.33 17.24 -32.93
C TRP A 40 -6.24 18.23 -32.16
N SER A 41 -7.27 17.74 -31.48
CA SER A 41 -8.09 18.55 -30.56
C SER A 41 -7.43 18.70 -29.18
N ALA A 42 -6.69 17.69 -28.72
CA ALA A 42 -5.96 17.77 -27.44
C ALA A 42 -4.85 18.84 -27.49
N ALA A 43 -4.22 19.03 -28.65
CA ALA A 43 -3.26 20.11 -28.90
C ALA A 43 -3.91 21.52 -29.02
N ARG A 44 -5.25 21.61 -29.03
CA ARG A 44 -6.02 22.87 -29.16
C ARG A 44 -6.82 23.24 -27.90
N GLY A 45 -6.89 22.36 -26.91
CA GLY A 45 -7.48 22.69 -25.60
C GLY A 45 -6.66 23.79 -24.89
N PRO A 46 -7.25 24.50 -23.92
CA PRO A 46 -6.54 25.52 -23.16
C PRO A 46 -5.37 24.89 -22.38
N THR A 47 -4.16 25.13 -22.88
CA THR A 47 -2.90 24.75 -22.21
C THR A 47 -2.60 25.61 -20.97
N ALA A 48 -3.35 26.70 -20.78
CA ALA A 48 -3.26 27.58 -19.63
C ALA A 48 -4.12 27.06 -18.46
N LEU A 49 -3.48 26.90 -17.30
CA LEU A 49 -4.19 26.73 -16.03
C LEU A 49 -5.05 27.98 -15.75
N PRO A 50 -6.26 27.84 -15.18
CA PRO A 50 -7.11 28.96 -14.78
C PRO A 50 -6.55 29.61 -13.51
N ASN A 51 -5.46 30.35 -13.66
CA ASN A 51 -4.76 31.02 -12.56
C ASN A 51 -5.57 32.22 -12.07
N GLY A 52 -5.83 32.28 -10.77
CA GLY A 52 -6.52 33.42 -10.14
C GLY A 52 -8.00 33.56 -10.51
N THR A 53 -8.58 32.57 -11.19
CA THR A 53 -9.97 32.64 -11.66
C THR A 53 -10.93 32.17 -10.55
N GLU A 54 -12.03 32.90 -10.34
CA GLU A 54 -13.18 32.34 -9.64
C GLU A 54 -13.77 31.22 -10.49
N ILE A 55 -13.84 30.00 -9.95
CA ILE A 55 -14.41 28.89 -10.71
C ILE A 55 -15.93 28.92 -10.48
N ALA A 56 -16.67 29.25 -11.53
CA ALA A 56 -18.10 29.04 -11.59
C ALA A 56 -18.41 27.53 -11.56
N VAL A 57 -18.49 26.95 -10.36
CA VAL A 57 -18.97 25.58 -10.13
C VAL A 57 -20.47 25.62 -9.82
N PRO A 58 -21.33 25.00 -10.65
CA PRO A 58 -22.76 24.89 -10.37
C PRO A 58 -23.09 24.37 -8.96
N GLY A 59 -24.02 25.07 -8.29
CA GLY A 59 -24.56 24.69 -6.99
C GLY A 59 -23.67 25.00 -5.77
N LEU A 60 -22.64 25.84 -5.92
CA LEU A 60 -21.96 26.44 -4.77
C LEU A 60 -22.93 27.29 -3.93
N GLY A 61 -22.78 27.26 -2.61
CA GLY A 61 -23.49 28.15 -1.68
C GLY A 61 -22.87 29.54 -1.56
N ALA A 62 -21.58 29.67 -1.83
CA ALA A 62 -20.82 30.93 -1.87
C ALA A 62 -19.69 30.89 -2.92
N PRO A 63 -19.14 32.05 -3.34
CA PRO A 63 -18.03 32.07 -4.30
C PRO A 63 -16.80 31.27 -3.83
N VAL A 64 -16.18 30.54 -4.76
CA VAL A 64 -14.93 29.80 -4.53
C VAL A 64 -13.89 30.25 -5.55
N ARG A 65 -12.71 30.61 -5.05
CA ARG A 65 -11.57 30.99 -5.85
C ARG A 65 -10.54 29.87 -5.86
N VAL A 66 -10.08 29.46 -7.03
CA VAL A 66 -9.00 28.48 -7.17
C VAL A 66 -7.79 29.14 -7.80
N ILE A 67 -6.62 28.92 -7.22
CA ILE A 67 -5.34 29.41 -7.73
C ILE A 67 -4.45 28.19 -7.95
N TYR A 68 -3.90 28.04 -9.15
CA TYR A 68 -2.88 27.01 -9.40
C TYR A 68 -1.48 27.61 -9.17
N ASP A 69 -0.62 26.87 -8.45
CA ASP A 69 0.79 27.25 -8.29
C ASP A 69 1.61 26.91 -9.56
N ALA A 70 2.92 27.21 -9.52
CA ALA A 70 3.84 26.91 -10.62
C ALA A 70 4.04 25.40 -10.90
N ARG A 71 3.57 24.51 -10.02
CA ARG A 71 3.56 23.05 -10.19
C ARG A 71 2.18 22.51 -10.57
N ALA A 72 1.22 23.40 -10.86
CA ALA A 72 -0.18 23.08 -11.12
C ALA A 72 -0.94 22.48 -9.93
N VAL A 73 -0.59 22.83 -8.69
CA VAL A 73 -1.37 22.46 -7.50
C VAL A 73 -2.55 23.42 -7.29
N PRO A 74 -3.80 22.95 -7.21
CA PRO A 74 -4.94 23.79 -6.86
C PRO A 74 -4.97 24.19 -5.38
N HIS A 75 -4.98 25.49 -5.15
CA HIS A 75 -5.30 26.11 -3.87
C HIS A 75 -6.75 26.63 -3.90
N ILE A 76 -7.62 25.98 -3.15
CA ILE A 76 -9.07 26.19 -3.12
C ILE A 76 -9.42 27.06 -1.91
N PHE A 77 -9.90 28.27 -2.16
CA PHE A 77 -10.33 29.22 -1.13
C PHE A 77 -11.84 29.36 -1.16
N ALA A 78 -12.51 28.93 -0.08
CA ALA A 78 -13.95 28.98 0.09
C ALA A 78 -14.34 29.59 1.45
N THR A 79 -15.59 29.99 1.62
CA THR A 79 -16.16 30.43 2.92
C THR A 79 -16.96 29.33 3.62
N ARG A 80 -17.27 28.24 2.91
CA ARG A 80 -17.97 27.06 3.41
C ARG A 80 -17.19 25.79 3.11
N GLU A 81 -17.34 24.80 3.97
CA GLU A 81 -16.66 23.50 3.86
C GLU A 81 -17.19 22.65 2.70
N ASP A 82 -18.51 22.54 2.56
CA ASP A 82 -19.15 21.79 1.48
C ASP A 82 -18.76 22.34 0.10
N ASP A 83 -18.69 23.67 -0.04
CA ASP A 83 -18.21 24.33 -1.24
C ASP A 83 -16.73 24.07 -1.54
N ALA A 84 -15.87 23.94 -0.52
CA ALA A 84 -14.47 23.55 -0.71
C ALA A 84 -14.35 22.10 -1.25
N TYR A 85 -15.13 21.16 -0.71
CA TYR A 85 -15.16 19.78 -1.21
C TYR A 85 -15.81 19.67 -2.60
N ARG A 86 -16.84 20.49 -2.90
CA ARG A 86 -17.42 20.59 -4.25
C ARG A 86 -16.40 21.10 -5.26
N ALA A 87 -15.67 22.16 -4.92
CA ALA A 87 -14.60 22.66 -5.77
C ALA A 87 -13.47 21.64 -5.94
N LEU A 88 -13.11 20.89 -4.89
CA LEU A 88 -12.14 19.78 -4.98
C LEU A 88 -12.60 18.72 -5.99
N GLY A 89 -13.84 18.25 -5.89
CA GLY A 89 -14.40 17.30 -6.85
C GLY A 89 -14.39 17.81 -8.28
N TYR A 90 -14.70 19.09 -8.48
CA TYR A 90 -14.67 19.73 -9.81
C TYR A 90 -13.25 19.81 -10.40
N VAL A 91 -12.24 20.20 -9.63
CA VAL A 91 -10.86 20.31 -10.14
C VAL A 91 -10.18 18.96 -10.33
N VAL A 92 -10.41 18.00 -9.43
CA VAL A 92 -9.89 16.63 -9.59
C VAL A 92 -10.54 15.97 -10.81
N ALA A 93 -11.83 16.19 -11.05
CA ALA A 93 -12.48 15.76 -12.28
C ALA A 93 -11.84 16.43 -13.52
N ARG A 94 -11.64 17.75 -13.52
CA ARG A 94 -10.99 18.46 -14.63
C ARG A 94 -9.67 17.83 -15.05
N ASP A 95 -8.87 17.41 -14.07
CA ASP A 95 -7.51 16.91 -14.34
C ASP A 95 -7.45 15.39 -14.53
N ARG A 96 -8.35 14.62 -13.91
CA ARG A 96 -8.20 13.16 -13.73
C ARG A 96 -9.49 12.34 -14.02
N LEU A 97 -10.51 12.90 -14.66
CA LEU A 97 -11.83 12.23 -14.86
C LEU A 97 -11.75 10.78 -15.38
N PHE A 98 -10.93 10.51 -16.40
CA PHE A 98 -10.80 9.15 -16.94
C PHE A 98 -10.09 8.20 -15.95
N GLN A 99 -9.07 8.68 -15.24
CA GLN A 99 -8.39 7.91 -14.19
C GLN A 99 -9.37 7.53 -13.07
N MET A 100 -10.20 8.48 -12.62
CA MET A 100 -11.25 8.25 -11.62
C MET A 100 -12.26 7.18 -12.07
N TYR A 101 -12.68 7.22 -13.34
CA TYR A 101 -13.59 6.23 -13.91
C TYR A 101 -12.99 4.82 -13.93
N VAL A 102 -11.78 4.66 -14.49
CA VAL A 102 -11.11 3.34 -14.54
C VAL A 102 -10.83 2.79 -13.13
N GLN A 103 -10.44 3.65 -12.18
CA GLN A 103 -10.26 3.24 -10.79
C GLN A 103 -11.55 2.73 -10.15
N THR A 104 -12.67 3.38 -10.43
CA THR A 104 -14.01 2.99 -9.96
C THR A 104 -14.47 1.68 -10.58
N LEU A 105 -14.29 1.48 -11.90
CA LEU A 105 -14.62 0.21 -12.56
C LEU A 105 -13.84 -0.96 -11.96
N ALA A 106 -12.54 -0.78 -11.72
CA ALA A 106 -11.73 -1.80 -11.06
C ALA A 106 -12.21 -2.10 -9.63
N GLY A 107 -12.45 -1.08 -8.79
CA GLY A 107 -12.94 -1.26 -7.41
C GLY A 107 -14.39 -1.76 -7.30
N SER A 108 -15.15 -1.78 -8.39
CA SER A 108 -16.53 -2.29 -8.47
C SER A 108 -16.66 -3.59 -9.28
N GLY A 109 -15.57 -4.11 -9.86
CA GLY A 109 -15.61 -5.27 -10.75
C GLY A 109 -16.50 -5.01 -11.98
N ARG A 110 -16.27 -3.91 -12.69
CA ARG A 110 -17.03 -3.48 -13.89
C ARG A 110 -16.14 -3.09 -15.08
N LEU A 111 -14.86 -3.47 -15.09
CA LEU A 111 -13.94 -3.25 -16.22
C LEU A 111 -14.44 -3.87 -17.52
N THR A 112 -15.25 -4.93 -17.48
CA THR A 112 -15.87 -5.56 -18.68
C THR A 112 -16.76 -4.60 -19.47
N GLU A 113 -17.36 -3.61 -18.81
CA GLU A 113 -18.14 -2.55 -19.48
C GLU A 113 -17.27 -1.62 -20.35
N MET A 114 -15.94 -1.69 -20.18
CA MET A 114 -14.95 -0.97 -21.00
C MET A 114 -14.11 -1.93 -21.87
N GLY A 115 -13.55 -3.00 -21.30
CA GLY A 115 -12.61 -3.91 -21.94
C GLY A 115 -13.20 -5.22 -22.49
N GLY A 116 -14.50 -5.45 -22.30
CA GLY A 116 -15.19 -6.67 -22.73
C GLY A 116 -14.66 -7.96 -22.07
N ALA A 117 -14.86 -9.09 -22.73
CA ALA A 117 -14.55 -10.43 -22.19
C ALA A 117 -13.09 -10.64 -21.75
N ARG A 118 -12.13 -9.85 -22.27
CA ARG A 118 -10.70 -9.98 -21.95
C ARG A 118 -10.36 -9.63 -20.50
N VAL A 119 -11.15 -8.75 -19.87
CA VAL A 119 -10.96 -8.32 -18.48
C VAL A 119 -11.97 -8.94 -17.52
N LEU A 120 -12.82 -9.85 -18.01
CA LEU A 120 -13.77 -10.61 -17.19
C LEU A 120 -13.14 -11.30 -15.97
N PRO A 121 -11.92 -11.87 -16.04
CA PRO A 121 -11.31 -12.47 -14.85
C PRO A 121 -11.00 -11.45 -13.73
N LEU A 122 -10.68 -10.20 -14.08
CA LEU A 122 -10.43 -9.14 -13.09
C LEU A 122 -11.71 -8.70 -12.38
N ASP A 123 -12.82 -8.60 -13.15
CA ASP A 123 -14.13 -8.29 -12.56
C ASP A 123 -14.64 -9.41 -11.68
N ARG A 124 -14.45 -10.66 -12.10
CA ARG A 124 -14.75 -11.85 -11.30
C ARG A 124 -14.01 -11.83 -9.98
N GLU A 125 -12.70 -11.62 -10.00
CA GLU A 125 -11.87 -11.56 -8.80
C GLU A 125 -12.42 -10.52 -7.80
N MET A 126 -12.61 -9.27 -8.26
CA MET A 126 -13.10 -8.19 -7.39
C MET A 126 -14.49 -8.47 -6.80
N ARG A 127 -15.38 -9.14 -7.56
CA ARG A 127 -16.72 -9.52 -7.07
C ARG A 127 -16.68 -10.72 -6.13
N HIS A 128 -15.88 -11.75 -6.41
CA HIS A 128 -15.68 -12.91 -5.55
C HIS A 128 -14.99 -12.55 -4.22
N LEU A 129 -14.12 -11.53 -4.20
CA LEU A 129 -13.59 -10.93 -2.96
C LEU A 129 -14.63 -10.12 -2.18
N GLY A 130 -15.85 -9.92 -2.73
CA GLY A 130 -16.92 -9.16 -2.08
C GLY A 130 -16.69 -7.63 -2.03
N MET A 131 -15.72 -7.09 -2.78
CA MET A 131 -15.35 -5.66 -2.72
C MET A 131 -16.52 -4.70 -3.04
N PRO A 132 -17.38 -4.96 -4.04
CA PRO A 132 -18.53 -4.10 -4.32
C PRO A 132 -19.62 -4.21 -3.24
N TRP A 133 -19.92 -5.43 -2.78
CA TRP A 133 -20.87 -5.71 -1.70
C TRP A 133 -20.45 -5.03 -0.39
N ALA A 134 -19.14 -5.00 -0.08
CA ALA A 134 -18.61 -4.25 1.04
C ALA A 134 -18.81 -2.74 0.90
N ALA A 135 -18.60 -2.16 -0.29
CA ALA A 135 -18.82 -0.73 -0.54
C ALA A 135 -20.30 -0.36 -0.38
N GLU A 136 -21.21 -1.21 -0.84
CA GLU A 136 -22.65 -1.07 -0.62
C GLU A 136 -23.06 -1.19 0.86
N ARG A 137 -22.45 -2.12 1.61
CA ARG A 137 -22.69 -2.28 3.06
C ARG A 137 -22.18 -1.07 3.84
N LYS A 138 -20.97 -0.58 3.55
CA LYS A 138 -20.43 0.67 4.11
C LYS A 138 -21.37 1.84 3.80
N LEU A 139 -21.80 2.00 2.54
CA LEU A 139 -22.76 3.04 2.14
C LEU A 139 -24.05 3.02 2.95
N ARG A 140 -24.64 1.83 3.17
CA ARG A 140 -25.86 1.66 3.99
C ARG A 140 -25.64 1.96 5.48
N ALA A 141 -24.41 1.90 5.98
CA ALA A 141 -24.04 2.17 7.36
C ALA A 141 -23.66 3.63 7.64
N VAL A 142 -23.50 4.47 6.60
CA VAL A 142 -23.14 5.90 6.77
C VAL A 142 -24.28 6.68 7.40
N ASP A 143 -23.98 7.46 8.45
CA ASP A 143 -24.86 8.53 8.92
C ASP A 143 -24.97 9.63 7.85
N THR A 144 -26.12 9.65 7.16
CA THR A 144 -26.41 10.63 6.11
C THR A 144 -26.69 12.04 6.65
N THR A 145 -26.78 12.23 7.98
CA THR A 145 -26.89 13.54 8.63
C THR A 145 -25.52 14.13 9.02
N SER A 146 -24.45 13.35 8.95
CA SER A 146 -23.10 13.75 9.30
C SER A 146 -22.54 14.89 8.41
N ALA A 147 -21.61 15.67 8.96
CA ALA A 147 -20.86 16.65 8.19
C ALA A 147 -20.02 15.99 7.08
N THR A 148 -19.42 14.83 7.38
CA THR A 148 -18.65 14.05 6.42
C THR A 148 -19.49 13.64 5.22
N TRP A 149 -20.70 13.13 5.43
CA TRP A 149 -21.56 12.74 4.32
C TRP A 149 -21.92 13.92 3.42
N ARG A 150 -22.21 15.10 3.98
CA ARG A 150 -22.43 16.33 3.20
C ARG A 150 -21.23 16.65 2.31
N ASN A 151 -20.01 16.51 2.82
CA ASN A 151 -18.79 16.74 2.05
C ASN A 151 -18.58 15.71 0.92
N VAL A 152 -18.90 14.42 1.15
CA VAL A 152 -18.85 13.38 0.12
C VAL A 152 -19.85 13.66 -1.01
N VAL A 153 -21.09 14.04 -0.64
CA VAL A 153 -22.12 14.43 -1.60
C VAL A 153 -21.73 15.71 -2.36
N ALA A 154 -21.12 16.68 -1.68
CA ALA A 154 -20.64 17.91 -2.31
C ALA A 154 -19.50 17.64 -3.31
N TYR A 155 -18.53 16.80 -2.96
CA TYR A 155 -17.48 16.33 -3.87
C TYR A 155 -18.08 15.66 -5.12
N ALA A 156 -19.04 14.73 -4.94
CA ALA A 156 -19.73 14.09 -6.05
C ALA A 156 -20.49 15.10 -6.93
N ALA A 157 -21.15 16.10 -6.33
CA ALA A 157 -21.79 17.18 -7.06
C ALA A 157 -20.79 18.03 -7.86
N GLY A 158 -19.57 18.24 -7.33
CA GLY A 158 -18.47 18.91 -8.02
C GLY A 158 -18.00 18.17 -9.27
N VAL A 159 -17.75 16.86 -9.14
CA VAL A 159 -17.39 15.99 -10.28
C VAL A 159 -18.48 16.03 -11.35
N ASN A 160 -19.74 15.91 -10.95
CA ASN A 160 -20.89 15.97 -11.87
C ASN A 160 -21.07 17.34 -12.53
N ALA A 161 -20.76 18.43 -11.81
CA ALA A 161 -20.80 19.78 -12.35
C ALA A 161 -19.69 20.03 -13.40
N TYR A 162 -18.55 19.35 -13.28
CA TYR A 162 -17.55 19.32 -14.36
C TYR A 162 -18.04 18.50 -15.57
N ILE A 163 -18.52 17.27 -15.34
CA ILE A 163 -19.05 16.39 -16.40
C ILE A 163 -20.16 17.09 -17.20
N GLY A 164 -21.13 17.71 -16.53
CA GLY A 164 -22.26 18.41 -17.16
C GLY A 164 -21.88 19.68 -17.94
N LYS A 165 -20.65 20.18 -17.79
CA LYS A 165 -20.12 21.31 -18.56
C LYS A 165 -19.45 20.88 -19.87
N LEU A 166 -19.01 19.62 -19.99
CA LEU A 166 -18.22 19.15 -21.13
C LEU A 166 -19.00 19.22 -22.43
N ALA A 167 -18.53 20.03 -23.39
CA ALA A 167 -18.96 19.90 -24.78
C ALA A 167 -18.36 18.61 -25.39
N PRO A 168 -18.93 18.05 -26.47
CA PRO A 168 -18.42 16.81 -27.07
C PRO A 168 -16.96 16.84 -27.54
N GLY A 169 -16.37 18.03 -27.74
CA GLY A 169 -14.93 18.19 -28.05
C GLY A 169 -14.02 18.23 -26.81
N ASP A 170 -14.57 18.59 -25.65
CA ASP A 170 -13.84 18.76 -24.38
C ASP A 170 -13.80 17.47 -23.54
N VAL A 171 -14.66 16.50 -23.85
CA VAL A 171 -14.63 15.15 -23.24
C VAL A 171 -13.20 14.57 -23.36
N PRO A 172 -12.61 13.98 -22.29
CA PRO A 172 -11.26 13.44 -22.36
C PRO A 172 -11.08 12.44 -23.51
N MET A 173 -9.89 12.41 -24.08
CA MET A 173 -9.60 11.69 -25.33
C MET A 173 -9.93 10.20 -25.22
N GLU A 174 -9.64 9.61 -24.07
CA GLU A 174 -9.80 8.20 -23.76
C GLU A 174 -11.27 7.78 -23.83
N PHE A 175 -12.18 8.60 -23.27
CA PHE A 175 -13.63 8.38 -23.41
C PHE A 175 -14.06 8.43 -24.88
N ARG A 176 -13.61 9.44 -25.64
CA ARG A 176 -13.95 9.59 -27.07
C ARG A 176 -13.43 8.43 -27.93
N MET A 177 -12.20 7.97 -27.69
CA MET A 177 -11.60 6.83 -28.39
C MET A 177 -12.32 5.51 -28.10
N LEU A 178 -12.85 5.35 -26.89
CA LEU A 178 -13.63 4.18 -26.47
C LEU A 178 -15.12 4.27 -26.85
N GLY A 179 -15.58 5.41 -27.38
CA GLY A 179 -17.01 5.65 -27.65
C GLY A 179 -17.87 5.78 -26.38
N LEU A 180 -17.24 6.08 -25.24
CA LEU A 180 -17.89 6.18 -23.93
C LEU A 180 -18.23 7.63 -23.59
N ALA A 181 -19.30 7.82 -22.84
CA ALA A 181 -19.58 9.08 -22.14
C ALA A 181 -19.07 8.98 -20.69
N PRO A 182 -18.54 10.06 -20.09
CA PRO A 182 -18.22 10.06 -18.67
C PRO A 182 -19.49 9.82 -17.83
N PRO A 183 -19.52 8.78 -16.97
CA PRO A 183 -20.70 8.50 -16.17
C PRO A 183 -20.84 9.51 -15.03
N ARG A 184 -22.07 9.64 -14.51
CA ARG A 184 -22.33 10.37 -13.26
C ARG A 184 -21.50 9.78 -12.12
N TRP A 185 -20.86 10.64 -11.34
CA TRP A 185 -20.20 10.27 -10.09
C TRP A 185 -21.19 10.20 -8.94
N GLU A 186 -21.16 9.10 -8.20
CA GLU A 186 -21.98 8.83 -7.04
C GLU A 186 -21.09 8.64 -5.80
N PRO A 187 -21.56 8.94 -4.59
CA PRO A 187 -20.77 8.72 -3.36
C PRO A 187 -20.15 7.34 -3.21
N ILE A 188 -20.81 6.28 -3.72
CA ILE A 188 -20.31 4.91 -3.69
C ILE A 188 -19.00 4.72 -4.49
N ASN A 189 -18.74 5.56 -5.50
CA ASN A 189 -17.50 5.49 -6.28
C ASN A 189 -16.27 5.82 -5.42
N SER A 190 -16.40 6.74 -4.47
CA SER A 190 -15.38 7.02 -3.45
C SER A 190 -15.17 5.84 -2.49
N LEU A 191 -16.23 5.07 -2.18
CA LEU A 191 -16.12 3.87 -1.32
C LEU A 191 -15.48 2.69 -2.04
N HIS A 192 -15.78 2.47 -3.33
CA HIS A 192 -15.07 1.49 -4.16
C HIS A 192 -13.56 1.80 -4.22
N LEU A 193 -13.19 3.08 -4.29
CA LEU A 193 -11.80 3.50 -4.26
C LEU A 193 -11.11 3.20 -2.92
N MET A 194 -11.77 3.47 -1.78
CA MET A 194 -11.22 3.15 -0.45
C MET A 194 -11.11 1.63 -0.22
N ASN A 195 -12.09 0.84 -0.65
CA ASN A 195 -11.98 -0.62 -0.61
C ASN A 195 -10.84 -1.13 -1.50
N ARG A 196 -10.65 -0.56 -2.69
CA ARG A 196 -9.50 -0.89 -3.55
C ARG A 196 -8.15 -0.51 -2.94
N MET A 197 -8.07 0.62 -2.24
CA MET A 197 -6.88 0.97 -1.44
C MET A 197 -6.63 -0.08 -0.33
N GLY A 198 -7.70 -0.58 0.31
CA GLY A 198 -7.65 -1.71 1.22
C GLY A 198 -7.06 -2.97 0.59
N TYR A 199 -7.58 -3.37 -0.57
CA TYR A 199 -7.05 -4.48 -1.36
C TYR A 199 -5.56 -4.30 -1.67
N THR A 200 -5.17 -3.20 -2.31
CA THR A 200 -3.78 -2.95 -2.72
C THR A 200 -2.77 -2.92 -1.57
N LEU A 201 -3.20 -2.63 -0.33
CA LEU A 201 -2.31 -2.55 0.84
C LEU A 201 -2.38 -3.76 1.78
N ALA A 202 -3.43 -4.58 1.72
CA ALA A 202 -3.67 -5.67 2.68
C ALA A 202 -4.04 -7.02 2.03
N ASP A 203 -4.00 -7.15 0.71
CA ASP A 203 -4.07 -8.44 0.01
C ASP A 203 -2.74 -9.20 0.19
N ILE A 204 -2.61 -9.88 1.32
CA ILE A 204 -1.46 -10.70 1.68
C ILE A 204 -2.01 -12.07 2.07
N ASP A 205 -1.68 -13.09 1.28
CA ASP A 205 -2.03 -14.49 1.49
C ASP A 205 -0.74 -15.29 1.79
N PRO A 206 -0.25 -15.25 3.04
CA PRO A 206 0.91 -16.03 3.42
C PRO A 206 0.55 -17.49 3.74
N GLU A 207 -0.73 -17.85 3.84
CA GLU A 207 -1.23 -19.22 4.01
C GLU A 207 -0.84 -20.07 2.79
N THR A 208 -1.18 -19.58 1.60
CA THR A 208 -0.90 -20.23 0.31
C THR A 208 0.59 -20.35 0.05
N ASP A 209 1.36 -19.27 0.24
CA ASP A 209 2.80 -19.27 -0.01
C ASP A 209 3.54 -20.21 0.98
N ARG A 210 3.12 -20.28 2.26
CA ARG A 210 3.66 -21.24 3.24
C ARG A 210 3.27 -22.68 2.91
N ALA A 211 2.01 -22.95 2.55
CA ALA A 211 1.57 -24.29 2.15
C ALA A 211 2.38 -24.78 0.93
N ALA A 212 2.55 -23.92 -0.07
CA ALA A 212 3.34 -24.21 -1.26
C ALA A 212 4.84 -24.40 -0.97
N ALA A 213 5.40 -23.78 0.07
CA ALA A 213 6.75 -24.06 0.54
C ALA A 213 6.84 -25.40 1.28
N ALA A 214 5.92 -25.68 2.23
CA ALA A 214 5.89 -26.92 3.00
C ALA A 214 5.70 -28.16 2.10
N ALA A 215 4.89 -28.02 1.05
CA ALA A 215 4.73 -29.00 -0.02
C ALA A 215 6.03 -29.38 -0.77
N ARG A 216 7.08 -28.55 -0.70
CA ARG A 216 8.34 -28.74 -1.44
C ARG A 216 9.53 -29.08 -0.56
N VAL A 217 9.64 -28.44 0.62
CA VAL A 217 10.80 -28.59 1.53
C VAL A 217 10.44 -29.19 2.89
N GLY A 218 9.18 -29.59 3.10
CA GLY A 218 8.66 -30.04 4.38
C GLY A 218 8.38 -28.88 5.35
N ARG A 219 7.47 -29.11 6.30
CA ARG A 219 6.94 -28.09 7.21
C ARG A 219 8.02 -27.32 7.96
N ALA A 220 8.95 -28.00 8.63
CA ALA A 220 9.98 -27.35 9.44
C ALA A 220 10.91 -26.41 8.64
N ALA A 221 11.24 -26.75 7.39
CA ALA A 221 12.06 -25.87 6.54
C ALA A 221 11.24 -24.70 5.97
N ALA A 222 9.96 -24.91 5.67
CA ALA A 222 9.06 -23.84 5.26
C ALA A 222 8.83 -22.82 6.40
N GLU A 223 8.55 -23.28 7.62
CA GLU A 223 8.40 -22.43 8.81
C GLU A 223 9.66 -21.60 9.09
N ALA A 224 10.85 -22.16 8.84
CA ALA A 224 12.12 -21.45 8.99
C ALA A 224 12.44 -20.46 7.84
N LEU A 225 11.87 -20.66 6.64
CA LEU A 225 11.95 -19.72 5.52
C LEU A 225 10.93 -18.58 5.62
N PHE A 226 9.80 -18.83 6.28
CA PHE A 226 8.71 -17.86 6.51
C PHE A 226 8.45 -17.71 8.02
N PRO A 227 9.43 -17.24 8.82
CA PRO A 227 9.31 -17.18 10.26
C PRO A 227 8.18 -16.23 10.69
N VAL A 228 7.45 -16.60 11.75
CA VAL A 228 6.41 -15.74 12.35
C VAL A 228 6.98 -14.49 13.02
N ALA A 229 8.20 -14.60 13.55
CA ALA A 229 8.95 -13.51 14.14
C ALA A 229 10.25 -13.30 13.35
N GLU A 230 10.42 -12.12 12.76
CA GLU A 230 11.63 -11.76 12.02
C GLU A 230 12.88 -11.89 12.90
N PRO A 231 13.97 -12.54 12.42
CA PRO A 231 15.21 -12.68 13.18
C PRO A 231 15.97 -11.36 13.37
N ILE A 232 15.53 -10.26 12.74
CA ILE A 232 16.16 -8.94 12.81
C ILE A 232 15.15 -7.93 13.35
N VAL A 233 15.37 -7.45 14.57
CA VAL A 233 14.36 -6.74 15.37
C VAL A 233 14.83 -5.34 15.77
N GLU A 234 14.28 -4.31 15.10
CA GLU A 234 14.30 -2.90 15.50
C GLU A 234 12.89 -2.32 15.24
N PRO A 235 11.92 -2.56 16.15
CA PRO A 235 10.49 -2.39 15.88
C PRO A 235 10.06 -0.93 15.81
N ILE A 236 8.86 -0.67 15.26
CA ILE A 236 8.28 0.68 15.16
C ILE A 236 8.03 1.28 16.55
N GLN A 237 7.36 0.53 17.44
CA GLN A 237 7.24 0.87 18.85
C GLN A 237 8.60 0.66 19.56
N PRO A 238 9.26 1.70 20.09
CA PRO A 238 10.58 1.55 20.69
C PRO A 238 10.58 0.63 21.91
N ASN A 239 11.37 -0.44 21.85
CA ASN A 239 11.48 -1.47 22.89
C ASN A 239 12.58 -1.16 23.95
N GLY A 240 13.11 0.07 23.96
CA GLY A 240 14.18 0.54 24.85
C GLY A 240 15.61 0.17 24.42
N GLN A 241 15.79 -0.63 23.36
CA GLN A 241 17.11 -0.97 22.83
C GLN A 241 17.72 0.19 22.03
N ARG A 242 19.06 0.26 21.98
CA ARG A 242 19.82 1.28 21.22
C ARG A 242 20.41 0.76 19.90
N ALA A 243 20.18 -0.51 19.59
CA ALA A 243 20.67 -1.20 18.42
C ALA A 243 19.71 -2.35 18.05
N PRO A 244 19.73 -2.84 16.80
CA PRO A 244 18.88 -3.96 16.38
C PRO A 244 19.28 -5.25 17.10
N ARG A 245 18.30 -6.09 17.42
CA ARG A 245 18.53 -7.46 17.90
C ARG A 245 18.61 -8.41 16.70
N PHE A 246 19.53 -9.38 16.77
CA PHE A 246 19.75 -10.40 15.75
C PHE A 246 19.60 -11.80 16.37
N ASP A 247 18.42 -12.39 16.23
CA ASP A 247 18.04 -13.71 16.75
C ASP A 247 18.16 -14.79 15.66
N PHE A 248 19.34 -14.94 15.05
CA PHE A 248 19.54 -15.92 13.97
C PHE A 248 19.55 -17.37 14.48
N ALA A 249 18.57 -18.17 14.07
CA ALA A 249 18.57 -19.63 14.22
C ALA A 249 19.24 -20.32 13.01
N PRO A 250 19.84 -21.52 13.17
CA PRO A 250 20.18 -22.38 12.04
C PRO A 250 18.93 -22.80 11.27
N LEU A 251 18.95 -22.69 9.94
CA LEU A 251 17.89 -23.26 9.11
C LEU A 251 17.94 -24.79 9.20
N PRO A 252 16.82 -25.49 9.46
CA PRO A 252 16.77 -26.94 9.35
C PRO A 252 16.96 -27.36 7.88
N PRO A 253 17.52 -28.55 7.61
CA PRO A 253 17.61 -29.07 6.25
C PRO A 253 16.20 -29.31 5.67
N PRO A 254 16.03 -29.24 4.34
CA PRO A 254 14.79 -29.66 3.69
C PRO A 254 14.39 -31.08 4.12
N GLY A 255 13.14 -31.25 4.54
CA GLY A 255 12.54 -32.52 4.87
C GLY A 255 11.77 -33.12 3.69
N ALA A 256 11.07 -34.23 3.95
CA ALA A 256 10.10 -34.76 3.00
C ALA A 256 8.95 -33.75 2.77
N PRO A 257 8.37 -33.69 1.55
CA PRO A 257 7.15 -32.93 1.28
C PRO A 257 6.06 -33.16 2.33
N ASP A 258 5.52 -32.08 2.89
CA ASP A 258 4.30 -32.17 3.70
C ASP A 258 3.14 -32.48 2.74
N THR A 259 2.58 -33.69 2.81
CA THR A 259 1.54 -34.17 1.89
C THR A 259 0.18 -33.53 2.15
N ALA A 260 -0.09 -33.07 3.37
CA ALA A 260 -1.30 -32.30 3.67
C ALA A 260 -1.18 -30.88 3.09
N ALA A 261 -0.03 -30.23 3.29
CA ALA A 261 0.28 -28.95 2.67
C ALA A 261 0.42 -29.04 1.15
N ALA A 262 0.91 -30.15 0.59
CA ALA A 262 0.94 -30.40 -0.85
C ALA A 262 -0.45 -30.62 -1.42
N THR A 263 -1.37 -31.22 -0.66
CA THR A 263 -2.78 -31.24 -1.01
C THR A 263 -3.30 -29.81 -1.07
N VAL A 264 -3.20 -29.03 0.02
CA VAL A 264 -3.62 -27.61 0.05
C VAL A 264 -2.98 -26.77 -1.06
N ALA A 265 -1.69 -26.94 -1.33
CA ALA A 265 -0.96 -26.19 -2.36
C ALA A 265 -1.28 -26.61 -3.79
N ALA A 266 -1.66 -27.88 -4.03
CA ALA A 266 -2.19 -28.31 -5.33
C ALA A 266 -3.63 -27.79 -5.51
N LEU A 267 -4.44 -27.85 -4.45
CA LEU A 267 -5.79 -27.31 -4.42
C LEU A 267 -5.82 -25.81 -4.75
N VAL A 268 -4.89 -25.03 -4.19
CA VAL A 268 -4.80 -23.58 -4.43
C VAL A 268 -3.97 -23.22 -5.68
N GLY A 269 -2.97 -24.04 -6.03
CA GLY A 269 -2.04 -23.76 -7.15
C GLY A 269 -2.71 -23.67 -8.52
N ASP A 270 -3.76 -24.47 -8.76
CA ASP A 270 -4.54 -24.45 -10.01
C ASP A 270 -5.56 -23.28 -10.06
N ALA A 271 -5.86 -22.64 -8.92
CA ALA A 271 -6.82 -21.53 -8.82
C ALA A 271 -6.17 -20.14 -9.05
N PHE A 272 -4.84 -20.03 -8.92
CA PHE A 272 -4.10 -18.77 -9.04
C PHE A 272 -3.21 -18.58 -10.30
N PRO A 273 -3.58 -19.07 -11.51
CA PRO A 273 -2.78 -18.78 -12.70
C PRO A 273 -2.75 -17.27 -12.98
N LEU A 274 -3.78 -16.52 -12.58
CA LEU A 274 -3.86 -15.06 -12.77
C LEU A 274 -3.09 -14.22 -11.74
N ARG A 275 -2.97 -14.61 -10.46
CA ARG A 275 -2.06 -13.91 -9.52
C ARG A 275 -0.62 -14.07 -10.00
N LEU A 276 -0.22 -15.30 -10.31
CA LEU A 276 1.13 -15.58 -10.80
C LEU A 276 1.40 -15.01 -12.20
N ALA A 277 0.42 -15.03 -13.12
CA ALA A 277 0.57 -14.43 -14.45
C ALA A 277 0.45 -12.90 -14.43
N ALA A 278 -0.36 -12.28 -13.58
CA ALA A 278 -0.41 -10.81 -13.47
C ALA A 278 0.90 -10.27 -12.87
N HIS A 279 1.40 -10.90 -11.79
CA HIS A 279 2.72 -10.55 -11.25
C HIS A 279 3.85 -10.76 -12.27
N ARG A 280 3.79 -11.79 -13.13
CA ARG A 280 4.84 -12.05 -14.16
C ARG A 280 4.66 -11.30 -15.47
N ALA A 281 3.45 -10.91 -15.85
CA ALA A 281 3.16 -10.26 -17.13
C ALA A 281 3.17 -8.73 -17.04
N LEU A 282 3.11 -8.17 -15.83
CA LEU A 282 3.27 -6.74 -15.59
C LEU A 282 4.72 -6.37 -15.21
N SER A 283 5.50 -7.30 -14.64
CA SER A 283 6.95 -7.13 -14.44
C SER A 283 7.70 -8.46 -14.31
N GLU A 284 8.93 -8.55 -14.86
CA GLU A 284 9.87 -9.62 -14.51
C GLU A 284 10.48 -9.41 -13.10
N GLU A 285 10.43 -8.17 -12.61
CA GLU A 285 10.85 -7.76 -11.27
C GLU A 285 9.69 -7.89 -10.25
N PRO A 286 9.95 -8.31 -9.00
CA PRO A 286 8.93 -8.33 -7.96
C PRO A 286 8.45 -6.90 -7.64
N THR A 287 7.14 -6.70 -7.54
CA THR A 287 6.52 -5.41 -7.20
C THR A 287 6.93 -4.94 -5.80
N THR A 288 7.91 -4.04 -5.70
CA THR A 288 8.40 -3.51 -4.42
C THR A 288 7.52 -2.38 -3.89
N MET A 289 6.33 -2.72 -3.39
CA MET A 289 5.55 -1.80 -2.56
C MET A 289 6.23 -1.62 -1.21
N ALA A 290 6.51 -0.37 -0.85
CA ALA A 290 7.16 -0.01 0.39
C ALA A 290 6.73 1.38 0.84
N SER A 291 7.21 1.85 1.98
CA SER A 291 7.14 3.25 2.39
C SER A 291 8.20 3.50 3.46
N ASN A 292 8.68 4.73 3.57
CA ASN A 292 9.41 5.21 4.74
C ASN A 292 8.64 6.38 5.38
N ASN A 293 8.76 6.51 6.70
CA ASN A 293 8.47 7.75 7.42
C ASN A 293 9.32 7.88 8.69
N TRP A 294 9.56 9.11 9.13
CA TRP A 294 10.16 9.38 10.42
C TRP A 294 9.78 10.77 10.96
N ALA A 295 9.70 10.89 12.28
CA ALA A 295 9.49 12.15 12.98
C ALA A 295 10.58 12.36 14.03
N VAL A 296 10.96 13.61 14.24
CA VAL A 296 12.03 14.01 15.17
C VAL A 296 11.52 15.14 16.06
N ALA A 297 11.60 14.93 17.37
CA ALA A 297 11.11 15.87 18.38
C ALA A 297 12.04 17.10 18.51
N PRO A 298 11.53 18.28 18.92
CA PRO A 298 12.27 19.54 19.08
C PRO A 298 13.69 19.43 19.66
N ARG A 299 13.85 18.63 20.72
CA ARG A 299 15.13 18.43 21.43
C ARG A 299 16.23 17.74 20.60
N ARG A 300 15.91 17.28 19.38
CA ARG A 300 16.83 16.69 18.41
C ARG A 300 16.88 17.44 17.08
N THR A 301 16.22 18.59 16.97
CA THR A 301 16.26 19.43 15.76
C THR A 301 17.02 20.72 16.04
N LYS A 302 17.70 21.26 15.03
CA LYS A 302 18.53 22.46 15.19
C LYS A 302 17.73 23.70 15.62
N ASN A 303 16.46 23.78 15.21
CA ASN A 303 15.62 24.97 15.37
C ASN A 303 14.55 24.81 16.47
N GLY A 304 14.52 23.69 17.20
CA GLY A 304 13.56 23.50 18.29
C GLY A 304 12.10 23.28 17.88
N TYR A 305 11.85 22.84 16.63
CA TYR A 305 10.53 22.44 16.13
C TYR A 305 10.49 20.93 15.85
N ALA A 306 9.32 20.30 15.97
CA ALA A 306 9.14 18.96 15.46
C ALA A 306 9.30 18.94 13.93
N LEU A 307 9.85 17.85 13.40
CA LEU A 307 10.02 17.63 11.97
C LEU A 307 9.47 16.25 11.61
N LEU A 308 8.79 16.14 10.47
CA LEU A 308 8.25 14.89 9.94
C LEU A 308 8.62 14.75 8.46
N ALA A 309 8.97 13.54 8.05
CA ALA A 309 9.15 13.15 6.66
C ALA A 309 8.26 11.93 6.37
N GLY A 310 7.57 11.97 5.22
CA GLY A 310 6.80 10.88 4.65
C GLY A 310 7.27 10.60 3.22
N ASP A 311 7.37 9.32 2.87
CA ASP A 311 8.01 8.84 1.64
C ASP A 311 7.37 7.50 1.22
N PRO A 312 6.13 7.52 0.66
CA PRO A 312 5.43 6.31 0.23
C PRO A 312 5.97 5.79 -1.11
N HIS A 313 6.36 4.52 -1.17
CA HIS A 313 6.87 3.86 -2.38
C HIS A 313 5.78 2.98 -2.99
N LEU A 314 4.96 3.61 -3.83
CA LEU A 314 3.95 2.94 -4.65
C LEU A 314 4.45 2.84 -6.09
N GLU A 315 3.77 2.04 -6.92
CA GLU A 315 4.09 1.90 -8.35
C GLU A 315 4.08 3.26 -9.06
N LEU A 316 5.06 3.51 -9.92
CA LEU A 316 5.18 4.74 -10.71
C LEU A 316 4.25 4.69 -11.93
N THR A 317 2.98 5.04 -11.71
CA THR A 317 1.96 5.09 -12.78
C THR A 317 1.91 6.45 -13.48
N LEU A 318 1.49 6.44 -14.76
CA LEU A 318 1.06 7.63 -15.50
C LEU A 318 -0.41 7.46 -15.91
N PRO A 319 -1.36 8.29 -15.41
CA PRO A 319 -1.17 9.34 -14.40
C PRO A 319 -0.78 8.80 -13.01
N SER A 320 -0.10 9.63 -12.21
CA SER A 320 0.30 9.29 -10.84
C SER A 320 -0.92 8.99 -9.95
N ILE A 321 -0.76 8.09 -8.98
CA ILE A 321 -1.81 7.80 -7.98
C ILE A 321 -2.15 9.04 -7.12
N TRP A 322 -1.15 9.89 -6.84
CA TRP A 322 -1.34 11.07 -6.01
C TRP A 322 -1.80 12.29 -6.83
N TYR A 323 -2.62 13.12 -6.17
CA TYR A 323 -3.03 14.44 -6.63
C TYR A 323 -2.83 15.43 -5.47
N GLU A 324 -1.93 16.39 -5.64
CA GLU A 324 -1.62 17.42 -4.63
C GLU A 324 -2.72 18.48 -4.63
N ALA A 325 -3.18 18.92 -3.45
CA ALA A 325 -4.26 19.90 -3.31
C ALA A 325 -4.19 20.65 -1.97
N HIS A 326 -4.78 21.85 -1.94
CA HIS A 326 -4.89 22.69 -0.74
C HIS A 326 -6.32 23.21 -0.60
N LEU A 327 -6.93 23.03 0.58
CA LEU A 327 -8.27 23.52 0.89
C LEU A 327 -8.22 24.50 2.06
N VAL A 328 -8.75 25.71 1.86
CA VAL A 328 -8.81 26.79 2.84
C VAL A 328 -10.25 27.25 3.03
N VAL A 329 -10.72 27.18 4.27
CA VAL A 329 -11.99 27.73 4.76
C VAL A 329 -11.69 28.50 6.05
N PRO A 330 -11.69 29.84 6.05
CA PRO A 330 -11.25 30.65 7.19
C PRO A 330 -11.89 30.24 8.53
N GLY A 331 -11.05 30.05 9.54
CA GLY A 331 -11.45 29.62 10.90
C GLY A 331 -11.88 28.15 11.03
N GLN A 332 -11.94 27.39 9.93
CA GLN A 332 -12.44 26.02 9.90
C GLN A 332 -11.41 25.03 9.33
N LEU A 333 -10.97 25.23 8.08
CA LEU A 333 -10.08 24.33 7.32
C LEU A 333 -8.86 25.10 6.80
N ASP A 334 -7.68 24.50 6.91
CA ASP A 334 -6.50 24.92 6.16
C ASP A 334 -5.57 23.70 6.06
N VAL A 335 -5.77 22.88 5.01
CA VAL A 335 -5.14 21.57 4.87
C VAL A 335 -4.48 21.41 3.51
N TYR A 336 -3.21 21.00 3.51
CA TYR A 336 -2.35 20.82 2.35
C TYR A 336 -1.82 19.40 2.28
N GLY A 337 -1.78 18.80 1.09
CA GLY A 337 -1.12 17.52 0.90
C GLY A 337 -1.57 16.82 -0.38
N VAL A 338 -1.57 15.48 -0.35
CA VAL A 338 -2.00 14.64 -1.46
C VAL A 338 -3.26 13.85 -1.12
N THR A 339 -4.13 13.73 -2.13
CA THR A 339 -5.28 12.83 -2.17
C THR A 339 -5.13 11.82 -3.31
N ILE A 340 -6.00 10.81 -3.36
CA ILE A 340 -6.17 9.92 -4.50
C ILE A 340 -7.38 10.43 -5.30
N PRO A 341 -7.31 10.57 -6.64
CA PRO A 341 -8.44 11.03 -7.45
C PRO A 341 -9.73 10.22 -7.23
N GLY A 342 -10.74 10.84 -6.60
CA GLY A 342 -11.98 10.18 -6.18
C GLY A 342 -12.17 10.10 -4.66
N ALA A 343 -11.14 10.35 -3.86
CA ALA A 343 -11.19 10.40 -2.40
C ALA A 343 -11.44 11.84 -1.89
N PRO A 344 -12.56 12.12 -1.20
CA PRO A 344 -12.89 13.47 -0.75
C PRO A 344 -12.18 13.83 0.56
N GLY A 345 -10.85 13.97 0.54
CA GLY A 345 -10.03 14.34 1.70
C GLY A 345 -8.53 14.30 1.39
N ILE A 346 -7.72 15.00 2.19
CA ILE A 346 -6.25 14.90 2.10
C ILE A 346 -5.81 13.66 2.87
N ILE A 347 -5.16 12.73 2.18
CA ILE A 347 -4.76 11.43 2.74
C ILE A 347 -3.43 11.59 3.46
N ILE A 348 -2.36 12.03 2.78
CA ILE A 348 -1.07 12.39 3.40
C ILE A 348 -0.91 13.91 3.31
N GLY A 349 -0.55 14.57 4.41
CA GLY A 349 -0.43 16.02 4.40
C GLY A 349 -0.20 16.64 5.77
N PHE A 350 -0.56 17.91 5.87
CA PHE A 350 -0.52 18.70 7.09
C PHE A 350 -1.62 19.77 7.07
N ASN A 351 -2.03 20.19 8.26
CA ASN A 351 -2.74 21.45 8.46
C ASN A 351 -1.83 22.42 9.24
N ARG A 352 -2.36 23.54 9.76
CA ARG A 352 -1.58 24.51 10.56
C ARG A 352 -1.01 23.95 11.88
N ASP A 353 -1.54 22.81 12.33
CA ASP A 353 -1.33 22.31 13.68
C ASP A 353 -0.60 20.97 13.69
N VAL A 354 -0.93 20.06 12.77
CA VAL A 354 -0.46 18.67 12.72
C VAL A 354 -0.07 18.28 11.29
N ALA A 355 1.05 17.56 11.14
CA ALA A 355 1.46 16.85 9.94
C ALA A 355 1.34 15.34 10.14
N TRP A 356 1.00 14.59 9.08
CA TRP A 356 0.80 13.14 9.14
C TRP A 356 1.17 12.40 7.86
N THR A 357 1.55 11.14 8.02
CA THR A 357 1.90 10.23 6.91
C THR A 357 1.79 8.76 7.33
N PHE A 358 1.97 7.83 6.40
CA PHE A 358 1.73 6.40 6.60
C PHE A 358 2.88 5.56 6.07
N THR A 359 3.06 4.38 6.65
CA THR A 359 3.65 3.22 5.96
C THR A 359 2.72 2.03 6.13
N ASN A 360 2.75 1.09 5.19
CA ASN A 360 1.97 -0.14 5.33
C ASN A 360 2.43 -0.96 6.55
N THR A 361 1.48 -1.48 7.33
CA THR A 361 1.74 -2.37 8.47
C THR A 361 2.11 -3.78 8.02
N GLY A 362 1.59 -4.24 6.88
CA GLY A 362 1.76 -5.62 6.41
C GLY A 362 1.09 -6.66 7.32
N ALA A 363 0.10 -6.25 8.13
CA ALA A 363 -0.54 -7.06 9.16
C ALA A 363 -1.42 -8.18 8.60
N ASP A 364 -1.50 -9.29 9.34
CA ASP A 364 -2.40 -10.40 9.06
C ASP A 364 -3.83 -10.05 9.53
N VAL A 365 -4.68 -9.70 8.57
CA VAL A 365 -6.05 -9.16 8.77
C VAL A 365 -7.13 -9.84 7.91
N MET A 366 -6.76 -10.97 7.30
CA MET A 366 -7.61 -11.81 6.45
C MET A 366 -7.53 -13.25 6.97
N ASP A 367 -8.61 -14.02 6.86
CA ASP A 367 -8.63 -15.44 7.20
C ASP A 367 -9.54 -16.21 6.25
N TYR A 368 -9.25 -17.51 6.14
CA TYR A 368 -9.98 -18.45 5.31
C TYR A 368 -10.51 -19.64 6.13
N TRP A 369 -11.72 -20.09 5.82
CA TRP A 369 -12.35 -21.28 6.41
C TRP A 369 -12.82 -22.24 5.33
N ALA A 370 -12.43 -23.51 5.43
CA ALA A 370 -12.97 -24.58 4.61
C ALA A 370 -14.40 -24.92 5.06
N GLU A 371 -15.38 -24.65 4.20
CA GLU A 371 -16.80 -24.87 4.49
C GLU A 371 -17.25 -26.28 4.08
N ARG A 372 -18.26 -26.81 4.76
CA ARG A 372 -19.01 -27.99 4.33
C ARG A 372 -20.39 -27.54 3.86
N VAL A 373 -20.68 -27.73 2.57
CA VAL A 373 -21.94 -27.36 1.92
C VAL A 373 -22.86 -28.55 1.68
N ASP A 374 -24.15 -28.29 1.41
CA ASP A 374 -25.17 -29.30 1.15
C ASP A 374 -25.12 -29.88 -0.27
N ASP A 375 -24.76 -29.06 -1.26
CA ASP A 375 -24.46 -29.45 -2.64
C ASP A 375 -23.14 -28.79 -3.10
N ASP A 376 -22.23 -29.54 -3.72
CA ASP A 376 -20.91 -29.01 -4.11
C ASP A 376 -20.94 -28.15 -5.38
N ALA A 377 -21.94 -28.30 -6.25
CA ALA A 377 -22.05 -27.53 -7.49
C ALA A 377 -22.88 -26.25 -7.31
N HIS A 378 -23.98 -26.33 -6.56
CA HIS A 378 -24.93 -25.24 -6.35
C HIS A 378 -25.35 -25.16 -4.88
N PRO A 379 -24.43 -24.82 -3.95
CA PRO A 379 -24.69 -24.88 -2.52
C PRO A 379 -25.83 -23.94 -2.12
N THR A 380 -26.75 -24.42 -1.27
CA THR A 380 -27.81 -23.59 -0.69
C THR A 380 -27.61 -23.38 0.82
N LYS A 381 -26.86 -24.26 1.46
CA LYS A 381 -26.58 -24.26 2.90
C LYS A 381 -25.14 -24.62 3.19
N TYR A 382 -24.66 -24.17 4.34
CA TYR A 382 -23.39 -24.56 4.93
C TYR A 382 -23.60 -25.10 6.35
N MET A 383 -22.73 -26.00 6.78
CA MET A 383 -22.72 -26.55 8.13
C MET A 383 -22.09 -25.55 9.10
N LEU A 384 -22.75 -25.26 10.22
CA LEU A 384 -22.15 -24.56 11.35
C LEU A 384 -22.67 -25.12 12.68
N ASP A 385 -21.76 -25.60 13.52
CA ASP A 385 -22.03 -26.18 14.85
C ASP A 385 -23.09 -27.30 14.82
N GLY A 386 -22.98 -28.19 13.83
CA GLY A 386 -23.91 -29.31 13.63
C GLY A 386 -25.23 -28.95 12.93
N VAL A 387 -25.46 -27.67 12.60
CA VAL A 387 -26.70 -27.19 11.97
C VAL A 387 -26.44 -26.70 10.55
N TRP A 388 -27.29 -27.10 9.60
CA TRP A 388 -27.31 -26.53 8.25
C TRP A 388 -27.94 -25.12 8.26
N ARG A 389 -27.16 -24.10 7.90
CA ARG A 389 -27.59 -22.70 7.79
C ARG A 389 -27.67 -22.27 6.33
N PRO A 390 -28.66 -21.44 5.93
CA PRO A 390 -28.76 -20.94 4.56
C PRO A 390 -27.58 -20.03 4.20
N LEU A 391 -27.20 -20.05 2.93
CA LEU A 391 -26.27 -19.10 2.33
C LEU A 391 -27.02 -17.84 1.86
N GLU A 392 -26.40 -16.67 2.01
CA GLU A 392 -26.81 -15.49 1.23
C GLU A 392 -26.28 -15.67 -0.19
N THR A 393 -27.15 -15.49 -1.19
CA THR A 393 -26.80 -15.65 -2.61
C THR A 393 -26.95 -14.34 -3.36
N ARG A 394 -26.04 -14.09 -4.29
CA ARG A 394 -26.03 -12.88 -5.12
C ARG A 394 -25.68 -13.22 -6.56
N VAL A 395 -26.62 -12.96 -7.46
CA VAL A 395 -26.43 -13.17 -8.90
C VAL A 395 -25.74 -11.93 -9.49
N GLU A 396 -24.56 -12.14 -10.08
CA GLU A 396 -23.72 -11.08 -10.66
C GLU A 396 -23.62 -11.24 -12.17
N THR A 397 -24.12 -10.24 -12.92
CA THR A 397 -24.08 -10.22 -14.39
C THR A 397 -23.00 -9.28 -14.89
N TYR A 398 -22.02 -9.83 -15.60
CA TYR A 398 -20.94 -9.07 -16.25
C TYR A 398 -21.38 -8.61 -17.63
N ARG A 399 -21.12 -7.35 -17.98
CA ARG A 399 -21.65 -6.73 -19.20
C ARG A 399 -20.52 -6.32 -20.13
N ALA A 400 -20.73 -6.52 -21.43
CA ALA A 400 -19.90 -5.96 -22.48
C ALA A 400 -20.15 -4.45 -22.65
N PRO A 401 -19.30 -3.72 -23.39
CA PRO A 401 -19.49 -2.29 -23.65
C PRO A 401 -20.80 -1.92 -24.37
N ASN A 402 -21.43 -2.87 -25.07
CA ASN A 402 -22.75 -2.72 -25.69
C ASN A 402 -23.93 -3.09 -24.73
N GLY A 403 -23.65 -3.34 -23.45
CA GLY A 403 -24.62 -3.72 -22.42
C GLY A 403 -25.03 -5.21 -22.39
N SER A 404 -24.65 -6.02 -23.39
CA SER A 404 -24.99 -7.45 -23.44
C SER A 404 -24.29 -8.24 -22.33
N ALA A 405 -24.95 -9.27 -21.81
CA ALA A 405 -24.34 -10.15 -20.81
C ALA A 405 -23.18 -10.97 -21.42
N LEU A 406 -22.03 -10.96 -20.76
CA LEU A 406 -20.85 -11.79 -21.08
C LEU A 406 -20.84 -13.08 -20.26
N ALA A 407 -21.24 -12.97 -19.00
CA ALA A 407 -21.34 -14.06 -18.05
C ALA A 407 -22.33 -13.68 -16.94
N THR A 408 -22.84 -14.69 -16.25
CA THR A 408 -23.57 -14.54 -15.00
C THR A 408 -23.01 -15.56 -14.02
N ASP A 409 -22.56 -15.10 -12.86
CA ASP A 409 -22.09 -15.97 -11.78
C ASP A 409 -23.04 -15.86 -10.58
N THR A 410 -23.14 -16.93 -9.79
CA THR A 410 -23.79 -16.88 -8.47
C THR A 410 -22.72 -16.86 -7.41
N LEU A 411 -22.68 -15.78 -6.63
CA LEU A 411 -21.83 -15.64 -5.46
C LEU A 411 -22.58 -16.14 -4.22
N TYR A 412 -21.85 -16.78 -3.31
CA TYR A 412 -22.37 -17.33 -2.06
C TYR A 412 -21.66 -16.67 -0.89
N PHE A 413 -22.38 -16.43 0.21
CA PHE A 413 -21.86 -15.78 1.40
C PHE A 413 -22.28 -16.57 2.64
N THR A 414 -21.32 -16.81 3.55
CA THR A 414 -21.60 -17.24 4.92
C THR A 414 -21.74 -16.01 5.82
N HIS A 415 -21.95 -16.23 7.12
CA HIS A 415 -21.87 -15.14 8.11
C HIS A 415 -20.46 -14.51 8.23
N ARG A 416 -19.41 -15.17 7.69
CA ARG A 416 -18.01 -14.69 7.71
C ARG A 416 -17.73 -13.73 6.56
N GLY A 417 -18.32 -13.97 5.39
CA GLY A 417 -18.08 -13.21 4.17
C GLY A 417 -18.29 -14.05 2.91
N PRO A 418 -17.75 -13.61 1.76
CA PRO A 418 -17.92 -14.29 0.49
C PRO A 418 -17.25 -15.67 0.48
N MET A 419 -17.77 -16.55 -0.38
CA MET A 419 -17.23 -17.87 -0.66
C MET A 419 -16.66 -17.95 -2.07
N ARG A 420 -15.59 -18.71 -2.20
CA ARG A 420 -14.99 -19.13 -3.48
C ARG A 420 -14.65 -20.62 -3.44
N ARG A 421 -14.43 -21.22 -4.61
CA ARG A 421 -14.13 -22.65 -4.73
C ARG A 421 -12.64 -22.84 -5.00
N GLU A 422 -11.91 -23.22 -3.96
CA GLU A 422 -10.46 -23.46 -3.96
C GLU A 422 -10.21 -24.97 -4.00
N GLY A 423 -9.55 -25.44 -5.05
CA GLY A 423 -9.23 -26.86 -5.24
C GLY A 423 -10.40 -27.81 -5.01
N GLY A 424 -11.53 -27.50 -5.62
CA GLY A 424 -12.74 -28.33 -5.49
C GLY A 424 -13.39 -28.31 -4.11
N ARG A 425 -12.95 -27.47 -3.16
CA ARG A 425 -13.60 -27.22 -1.86
C ARG A 425 -14.15 -25.82 -1.80
N TRP A 426 -15.27 -25.64 -1.11
CA TRP A 426 -15.79 -24.33 -0.79
C TRP A 426 -15.02 -23.73 0.39
N VAL A 427 -14.55 -22.50 0.22
CA VAL A 427 -13.82 -21.72 1.23
C VAL A 427 -14.53 -20.38 1.40
N SER A 428 -14.84 -20.00 2.65
CA SER A 428 -15.27 -18.63 2.96
C SER A 428 -14.08 -17.79 3.42
N MET A 429 -14.15 -16.49 3.14
CA MET A 429 -13.13 -15.51 3.50
C MET A 429 -13.73 -14.45 4.42
N ARG A 430 -13.00 -14.06 5.47
CA ARG A 430 -13.27 -12.85 6.24
C ARG A 430 -12.08 -11.91 6.20
N TRP A 431 -12.35 -10.63 6.00
CA TRP A 431 -11.32 -9.60 5.84
C TRP A 431 -11.81 -8.27 6.40
N THR A 432 -10.97 -7.57 7.16
CA THR A 432 -11.30 -6.27 7.78
C THR A 432 -11.69 -5.20 6.77
N VAL A 433 -11.21 -5.24 5.53
CA VAL A 433 -11.61 -4.31 4.44
C VAL A 433 -13.11 -4.44 4.11
N LEU A 434 -13.69 -5.62 4.30
CA LEU A 434 -15.09 -5.93 4.02
C LEU A 434 -16.04 -5.60 5.19
N GLU A 435 -15.51 -5.18 6.35
CA GLU A 435 -16.32 -4.85 7.52
C GLU A 435 -17.03 -3.50 7.34
N PRO A 436 -18.34 -3.41 7.66
CA PRO A 436 -19.19 -2.31 7.21
C PRO A 436 -19.03 -1.01 8.01
N GLY A 437 -18.42 -1.07 9.19
CA GLY A 437 -18.26 0.09 10.08
C GLY A 437 -16.92 0.82 9.93
N SER A 438 -16.03 0.37 9.05
CA SER A 438 -14.83 1.14 8.70
C SER A 438 -15.25 2.37 7.89
N ASN A 439 -14.87 3.56 8.35
CA ASN A 439 -15.17 4.82 7.69
C ASN A 439 -13.90 5.64 7.47
N GLU A 440 -13.07 5.19 6.53
CA GLU A 440 -11.77 5.78 6.24
C GLU A 440 -11.90 7.25 5.77
N VAL A 441 -12.95 7.53 5.00
CA VAL A 441 -13.28 8.87 4.48
C VAL A 441 -13.60 9.85 5.61
N GLU A 442 -14.37 9.42 6.61
CA GLU A 442 -14.62 10.22 7.81
C GLU A 442 -13.33 10.53 8.57
N GLY A 443 -12.47 9.52 8.74
CA GLY A 443 -11.15 9.69 9.36
C GLY A 443 -10.36 10.82 8.72
N PHE A 444 -10.13 10.76 7.40
CA PHE A 444 -9.36 11.77 6.67
C PHE A 444 -10.00 13.17 6.67
N GLN A 445 -11.33 13.28 6.63
CA GLN A 445 -11.99 14.59 6.71
C GLN A 445 -11.95 15.20 8.12
N ARG A 446 -12.05 14.38 9.17
CA ARG A 446 -11.97 14.84 10.56
C ARG A 446 -10.55 15.25 10.94
N VAL A 447 -9.53 14.45 10.60
CA VAL A 447 -8.13 14.78 10.95
C VAL A 447 -7.60 16.03 10.23
N ALA A 448 -8.19 16.43 9.10
CA ALA A 448 -7.88 17.70 8.46
C ALA A 448 -8.10 18.92 9.38
N ARG A 449 -8.83 18.75 10.49
CA ARG A 449 -9.12 19.77 11.52
C ARG A 449 -8.40 19.55 12.86
N ALA A 450 -7.67 18.43 13.01
CA ALA A 450 -7.02 18.07 14.26
C ALA A 450 -5.94 19.09 14.65
N ARG A 451 -5.84 19.38 15.95
CA ARG A 451 -5.02 20.47 16.52
C ARG A 451 -3.81 20.00 17.33
N SER A 452 -3.67 18.68 17.48
CA SER A 452 -2.58 18.01 18.19
C SER A 452 -2.40 16.57 17.70
N VAL A 453 -1.22 16.00 17.95
CA VAL A 453 -0.94 14.56 17.75
C VAL A 453 -1.99 13.68 18.43
N ALA A 454 -2.37 14.00 19.67
CA ALA A 454 -3.34 13.22 20.44
C ALA A 454 -4.72 13.18 19.76
N GLU A 455 -5.29 14.36 19.45
CA GLU A 455 -6.58 14.48 18.77
C GLU A 455 -6.60 13.76 17.41
N TRP A 456 -5.51 13.89 16.64
CA TRP A 456 -5.37 13.21 15.34
C TRP A 456 -5.47 11.69 15.49
N HIS A 457 -4.75 11.12 16.47
CA HIS A 457 -4.80 9.69 16.74
C HIS A 457 -6.13 9.25 17.34
N ASP A 458 -6.77 10.02 18.21
CA ASP A 458 -8.08 9.67 18.78
C ASP A 458 -9.17 9.62 17.69
N ILE A 459 -9.14 10.56 16.73
CA ILE A 459 -10.03 10.54 15.55
C ILE A 459 -9.85 9.26 14.74
N MET A 460 -8.61 8.95 14.30
CA MET A 460 -8.37 7.77 13.46
C MET A 460 -8.66 6.46 14.22
N GLY A 461 -8.39 6.42 15.52
CA GLY A 461 -8.65 5.25 16.36
C GLY A 461 -10.15 4.94 16.53
N ALA A 462 -11.03 5.92 16.34
CA ALA A 462 -12.47 5.73 16.44
C ALA A 462 -13.12 5.17 15.16
N VAL A 463 -12.61 5.53 13.97
CA VAL A 463 -13.33 5.29 12.69
C VAL A 463 -12.54 4.56 11.60
N TYR A 464 -11.21 4.44 11.73
CA TYR A 464 -10.36 3.84 10.71
C TYR A 464 -10.02 2.38 11.05
N TRP A 465 -10.67 1.42 10.38
CA TRP A 465 -10.51 -0.01 10.68
C TRP A 465 -9.66 -0.75 9.63
N ALA A 466 -9.60 -0.30 8.39
CA ALA A 466 -8.83 -0.97 7.34
C ALA A 466 -8.35 0.00 6.23
N PRO A 467 -7.30 -0.35 5.47
CA PRO A 467 -6.28 -1.36 5.79
C PRO A 467 -5.41 -0.90 6.98
N ALA A 468 -4.85 -1.81 7.78
CA ALA A 468 -4.00 -1.39 8.90
C ALA A 468 -2.75 -0.62 8.42
N GLN A 469 -2.50 0.59 8.95
CA GLN A 469 -1.36 1.45 8.58
C GLN A 469 -0.59 1.94 9.80
N ASN A 470 0.73 2.09 9.68
CA ASN A 470 1.56 2.76 10.68
C ASN A 470 1.45 4.28 10.48
N MET A 471 0.53 4.89 11.23
CA MET A 471 0.23 6.31 11.13
C MET A 471 1.23 7.11 11.95
N LEU A 472 2.06 7.92 11.30
CA LEU A 472 3.05 8.79 11.95
C LEU A 472 2.56 10.23 11.92
N THR A 473 2.68 10.94 13.04
CA THR A 473 2.28 12.33 13.22
C THR A 473 3.34 13.18 13.91
N ALA A 474 3.31 14.48 13.67
CA ALA A 474 4.04 15.50 14.41
C ALA A 474 3.23 16.80 14.47
N ASP A 475 3.26 17.53 15.59
CA ASP A 475 2.51 18.78 15.75
C ASP A 475 3.39 20.02 16.07
N ARG A 476 2.79 21.20 15.93
CA ARG A 476 3.44 22.49 16.19
C ARG A 476 3.78 22.74 17.65
N GLN A 477 3.18 22.00 18.58
CA GLN A 477 3.50 22.03 20.01
C GLN A 477 4.78 21.23 20.31
N GLY A 478 5.23 20.39 19.37
CA GLY A 478 6.48 19.65 19.44
C GLY A 478 6.32 18.17 19.73
N HIS A 479 5.09 17.66 19.78
CA HIS A 479 4.82 16.25 20.01
C HIS A 479 5.04 15.43 18.74
N ILE A 480 5.44 14.18 18.91
CA ILE A 480 5.49 13.17 17.84
C ILE A 480 4.77 11.90 18.27
N GLY A 481 4.00 11.31 17.36
CA GLY A 481 3.22 10.10 17.61
C GLY A 481 3.33 9.08 16.49
N ILE A 482 3.30 7.80 16.82
CA ILE A 482 3.06 6.73 15.85
C ILE A 482 2.11 5.69 16.44
N ARG A 483 1.17 5.20 15.64
CA ARG A 483 0.36 4.02 15.98
C ARG A 483 0.00 3.22 14.73
N SER A 484 0.23 1.91 14.79
CA SER A 484 -0.21 0.94 13.80
C SER A 484 -1.72 0.75 13.92
N THR A 485 -2.49 1.61 13.26
CA THR A 485 -3.95 1.73 13.43
C THR A 485 -4.68 0.99 12.31
N GLY A 486 -5.60 0.13 12.71
CA GLY A 486 -6.47 -0.72 11.91
C GLY A 486 -7.06 -1.78 12.84
N HIS A 487 -8.02 -2.58 12.39
CA HIS A 487 -8.54 -3.70 13.16
C HIS A 487 -7.63 -4.91 13.02
N TYR A 488 -7.28 -5.52 14.15
CA TYR A 488 -6.55 -6.79 14.22
C TYR A 488 -7.46 -7.85 14.83
N PRO A 489 -7.75 -8.95 14.13
CA PRO A 489 -8.68 -9.97 14.62
C PRO A 489 -8.08 -10.78 15.78
N LEU A 490 -8.87 -10.98 16.84
CA LEU A 490 -8.55 -11.92 17.91
C LEU A 490 -9.03 -13.31 17.49
N ARG A 491 -8.09 -14.21 17.20
CA ARG A 491 -8.36 -15.57 16.70
C ARG A 491 -8.37 -16.60 17.84
N ALA A 492 -8.97 -17.76 17.58
CA ALA A 492 -8.86 -18.93 18.43
C ALA A 492 -7.49 -19.62 18.29
N GLY A 493 -7.10 -20.42 19.28
CA GLY A 493 -5.85 -21.20 19.27
C GLY A 493 -4.62 -20.38 19.64
N ASP A 494 -3.56 -20.49 18.85
CA ASP A 494 -2.31 -19.72 18.98
C ASP A 494 -2.45 -18.26 18.52
N GLY A 495 -3.58 -17.90 17.91
CA GLY A 495 -3.89 -16.56 17.42
C GLY A 495 -3.45 -16.29 15.98
N SER A 496 -2.86 -17.26 15.26
CA SER A 496 -2.31 -17.06 13.91
C SER A 496 -3.37 -17.13 12.80
N GLY A 497 -3.24 -16.36 11.71
CA GLY A 497 -4.10 -16.50 10.51
C GLY A 497 -3.62 -17.58 9.53
N LEU A 498 -2.45 -18.17 9.81
CA LEU A 498 -1.54 -18.82 8.84
C LEU A 498 -1.95 -20.21 8.33
N GLU A 499 -3.12 -20.70 8.73
CA GLU A 499 -3.65 -22.00 8.32
C GLU A 499 -5.13 -21.89 7.95
N LEU A 500 -5.55 -22.63 6.91
CA LEU A 500 -6.95 -22.75 6.51
C LEU A 500 -7.77 -23.39 7.64
N ARG A 501 -8.72 -22.64 8.20
CA ARG A 501 -9.51 -23.03 9.38
C ARG A 501 -10.66 -23.97 8.99
N ASP A 502 -11.17 -24.76 9.95
CA ASP A 502 -12.42 -25.51 9.75
C ASP A 502 -13.62 -24.59 9.93
N GLY A 503 -14.40 -24.39 8.86
CA GLY A 503 -15.60 -23.54 8.85
C GLY A 503 -16.82 -24.16 9.52
N THR A 504 -16.82 -25.47 9.78
CA THR A 504 -17.98 -26.19 10.29
C THR A 504 -18.31 -25.93 11.76
N THR A 505 -17.49 -25.14 12.47
CA THR A 505 -17.76 -24.67 13.82
C THR A 505 -17.44 -23.18 14.01
N SER A 506 -18.26 -22.49 14.81
CA SER A 506 -18.01 -21.09 15.21
C SER A 506 -16.87 -20.95 16.22
N ALA A 507 -16.38 -22.06 16.83
CA ALA A 507 -15.24 -22.04 17.74
C ALA A 507 -13.94 -21.51 17.09
N ASN A 508 -13.86 -21.55 15.75
CA ASN A 508 -12.75 -21.08 14.92
C ASN A 508 -12.91 -19.64 14.42
N ASP A 509 -14.02 -18.96 14.74
CA ASP A 509 -14.29 -17.59 14.30
C ASP A 509 -13.41 -16.56 15.03
N TRP A 510 -13.39 -15.34 14.49
CA TRP A 510 -12.86 -14.17 15.19
C TRP A 510 -13.66 -13.93 16.48
N ARG A 511 -12.98 -13.98 17.62
CA ARG A 511 -13.53 -13.77 18.96
C ARG A 511 -13.75 -12.28 19.30
N GLY A 512 -13.29 -11.40 18.42
CA GLY A 512 -13.34 -9.95 18.58
C GLY A 512 -12.20 -9.29 17.83
N ILE A 513 -11.96 -8.01 18.14
CA ILE A 513 -10.83 -7.22 17.65
C ILE A 513 -9.96 -6.86 18.86
N VAL A 514 -8.64 -6.77 18.66
CA VAL A 514 -7.72 -6.30 19.70
C VAL A 514 -8.16 -4.90 20.18
N PRO A 515 -8.16 -4.61 21.50
CA PRO A 515 -8.49 -3.27 21.98
C PRO A 515 -7.47 -2.22 21.51
N LEU A 516 -7.93 -1.04 21.09
CA LEU A 516 -7.11 0.09 20.60
C LEU A 516 -5.91 0.43 21.51
N ALA A 517 -6.08 0.31 22.83
CA ALA A 517 -5.02 0.55 23.82
C ALA A 517 -3.83 -0.44 23.74
N GLN A 518 -4.03 -1.61 23.11
CA GLN A 518 -3.01 -2.64 22.89
C GLN A 518 -2.36 -2.57 21.50
N TYR A 519 -2.75 -1.61 20.65
CA TYR A 519 -2.13 -1.45 19.34
C TYR A 519 -0.68 -0.97 19.50
N PRO A 520 0.25 -1.43 18.63
CA PRO A 520 1.62 -0.94 18.62
C PRO A 520 1.66 0.58 18.47
N GLN A 521 2.19 1.28 19.47
CA GLN A 521 2.16 2.74 19.54
C GLN A 521 3.29 3.34 20.37
N ALA A 522 3.68 4.56 20.03
CA ALA A 522 4.61 5.35 20.82
C ALA A 522 4.37 6.85 20.61
N PHE A 523 4.32 7.59 21.72
CA PHE A 523 4.18 9.04 21.76
C PHE A 523 5.36 9.62 22.55
N ASP A 524 6.01 10.66 22.00
CA ASP A 524 7.17 11.35 22.58
C ASP A 524 8.23 10.46 23.24
N PRO A 525 8.67 9.36 22.59
CA PRO A 525 9.55 8.37 23.22
C PRO A 525 10.87 9.02 23.68
N PRO A 526 11.51 8.55 24.76
CA PRO A 526 12.75 9.13 25.29
C PRO A 526 13.86 9.32 24.24
N GLN A 527 13.96 8.45 23.24
CA GLN A 527 14.93 8.54 22.15
C GLN A 527 14.79 9.78 21.24
N GLY A 528 13.63 10.46 21.26
CA GLY A 528 13.39 11.75 20.60
C GLY A 528 13.12 11.67 19.10
N TYR A 529 12.88 10.48 18.57
CA TYR A 529 12.46 10.25 17.19
C TYR A 529 11.60 8.98 17.08
N LEU A 530 10.85 8.87 16.00
CA LEU A 530 10.05 7.72 15.59
C LEU A 530 10.34 7.42 14.13
N ALA A 531 10.29 6.15 13.71
CA ALA A 531 10.53 5.75 12.33
C ALA A 531 9.80 4.46 11.95
N SER A 532 9.21 4.44 10.76
CA SER A 532 8.72 3.22 10.13
C SER A 532 9.21 3.10 8.69
N ALA A 533 9.54 1.88 8.30
CA ALA A 533 9.91 1.48 6.95
C ALA A 533 9.38 0.07 6.64
N ASN A 534 8.13 -0.22 7.03
CA ASN A 534 7.49 -1.54 6.94
C ASN A 534 8.21 -2.66 7.73
N GLN A 535 8.93 -2.30 8.80
CA GLN A 535 9.42 -3.27 9.77
C GLN A 535 8.35 -3.57 10.83
N GLN A 536 8.51 -4.70 11.53
CA GLN A 536 7.59 -5.18 12.56
C GLN A 536 7.14 -4.09 13.57
N PRO A 537 5.81 -3.89 13.76
CA PRO A 537 5.26 -2.84 14.61
C PRO A 537 5.70 -2.85 16.07
N ILE A 538 5.85 -4.03 16.65
CA ILE A 538 6.24 -4.25 18.05
C ILE A 538 7.27 -5.38 18.10
N ASP A 539 8.04 -5.45 19.18
CA ASP A 539 8.94 -6.58 19.43
C ASP A 539 8.12 -7.86 19.67
N PRO A 540 8.34 -8.98 18.94
CA PRO A 540 7.63 -10.24 19.17
C PRO A 540 7.83 -10.81 20.59
N LYS A 541 8.88 -10.40 21.32
CA LYS A 541 9.10 -10.78 22.73
C LYS A 541 8.34 -9.88 23.72
N GLN A 542 7.65 -8.84 23.22
CA GLN A 542 6.78 -7.93 24.00
C GLN A 542 5.32 -7.98 23.52
N ALA A 543 5.05 -8.52 22.33
CA ALA A 543 3.71 -8.75 21.82
C ALA A 543 2.96 -9.74 22.73
N GLY A 544 1.78 -9.34 23.22
CA GLY A 544 0.88 -10.22 23.98
C GLY A 544 -0.05 -11.06 23.08
N TRP A 545 0.02 -10.88 21.77
CA TRP A 545 -0.87 -11.46 20.77
C TRP A 545 -0.19 -11.45 19.39
N TYR A 546 -0.71 -12.26 18.46
CA TYR A 546 -0.17 -12.42 17.12
C TYR A 546 -0.65 -11.30 16.18
N ILE A 547 0.28 -10.50 15.64
CA ILE A 547 0.01 -9.47 14.61
C ILE A 547 0.15 -10.04 13.19
N GLY A 548 0.97 -11.08 13.03
CA GLY A 548 1.33 -11.68 11.76
C GLY A 548 2.07 -10.74 10.81
N GLY A 549 2.11 -11.11 9.53
CA GLY A 549 2.60 -10.25 8.45
C GLY A 549 3.94 -10.63 7.82
N SER A 550 4.41 -9.75 6.93
CA SER A 550 5.69 -9.84 6.20
C SER A 550 6.40 -8.48 6.28
N TYR A 551 7.69 -8.49 6.64
CA TYR A 551 8.39 -7.29 7.10
C TYR A 551 9.77 -7.12 6.45
N ASP A 552 10.14 -5.87 6.11
CA ASP A 552 11.49 -5.52 5.62
C ASP A 552 12.25 -4.70 6.66
N PRO A 553 13.14 -5.30 7.47
CA PRO A 553 13.83 -4.57 8.53
C PRO A 553 14.91 -3.62 7.98
N TRP A 554 15.39 -3.82 6.75
CA TRP A 554 16.70 -3.30 6.34
C TRP A 554 16.74 -1.79 6.10
N ARG A 555 15.65 -1.21 5.57
CA ARG A 555 15.48 0.25 5.46
C ARG A 555 15.31 0.88 6.84
N ALA A 556 14.54 0.24 7.72
CA ALA A 556 14.37 0.68 9.10
C ALA A 556 15.72 0.72 9.86
N LEU A 557 16.58 -0.28 9.68
CA LEU A 557 17.92 -0.29 10.29
C LEU A 557 18.76 0.92 9.84
N ARG A 558 18.68 1.28 8.54
CA ARG A 558 19.42 2.42 7.99
C ARG A 558 18.88 3.75 8.51
N ILE A 559 17.57 3.94 8.47
CA ILE A 559 16.90 5.15 8.97
C ILE A 559 17.17 5.34 10.47
N ASN A 560 17.01 4.30 11.28
CA ASN A 560 17.32 4.36 12.72
C ASN A 560 18.79 4.64 12.99
N ALA A 561 19.73 4.10 12.20
CA ALA A 561 21.15 4.42 12.35
C ALA A 561 21.46 5.90 12.06
N LEU A 562 20.86 6.47 11.01
CA LEU A 562 20.99 7.89 10.65
C LEU A 562 20.36 8.79 11.73
N LEU A 563 19.15 8.46 12.18
CA LEU A 563 18.46 9.18 13.26
C LEU A 563 19.21 9.09 14.59
N ARG A 564 19.81 7.94 14.94
CA ARG A 564 20.64 7.80 16.15
C ARG A 564 21.88 8.68 16.09
N ALA A 565 22.50 8.84 14.93
CA ALA A 565 23.74 9.60 14.73
C ALA A 565 23.57 11.14 14.76
N ASP A 566 22.36 11.67 14.46
CA ASP A 566 22.10 13.11 14.40
C ASP A 566 21.16 13.60 15.53
N SER A 567 21.63 14.56 16.33
CA SER A 567 20.87 15.23 17.39
C SER A 567 20.57 16.71 17.09
N GLN A 568 20.84 17.17 15.87
CA GLN A 568 20.66 18.53 15.38
C GLN A 568 20.00 18.53 13.98
N MET A 569 19.01 17.65 13.82
CA MET A 569 18.31 17.40 12.57
C MET A 569 17.74 18.68 11.95
N THR A 570 17.83 18.80 10.63
CA THR A 570 17.26 19.91 9.84
C THR A 570 16.42 19.36 8.68
N PRO A 571 15.52 20.16 8.08
CA PRO A 571 14.83 19.77 6.86
C PRO A 571 15.77 19.33 5.72
N ASP A 572 16.94 19.95 5.59
CA ASP A 572 17.96 19.53 4.62
C ASP A 572 18.62 18.19 4.95
N ALA A 573 18.79 17.88 6.24
CA ALA A 573 19.27 16.57 6.66
C ALA A 573 18.23 15.49 6.35
N MET A 574 16.94 15.75 6.62
CA MET A 574 15.84 14.85 6.23
C MET A 574 15.77 14.63 4.71
N ARG A 575 15.88 15.69 3.90
CA ARG A 575 15.95 15.58 2.43
C ARG A 575 17.11 14.69 1.95
N ARG A 576 18.28 14.77 2.60
CA ARG A 576 19.42 13.89 2.31
C ARG A 576 19.20 12.45 2.77
N MET A 577 18.44 12.22 3.84
CA MET A 577 18.08 10.87 4.27
C MET A 577 17.14 10.17 3.27
N GLN A 578 16.20 10.90 2.65
CA GLN A 578 15.29 10.34 1.62
C GLN A 578 16.04 9.83 0.38
N THR A 579 17.25 10.35 0.10
CA THR A 579 18.08 9.95 -1.05
C THR A 579 19.35 9.20 -0.62
N ASP A 580 19.43 8.69 0.61
CA ASP A 580 20.60 7.98 1.12
C ASP A 580 20.76 6.59 0.46
N PRO A 581 21.89 6.30 -0.22
CA PRO A 581 22.12 5.02 -0.91
C PRO A 581 22.69 3.93 0.01
N GLY A 582 22.66 4.10 1.33
CA GLY A 582 23.38 3.27 2.28
C GLY A 582 22.69 1.93 2.58
N SER A 583 23.38 0.81 2.28
CA SER A 583 22.87 -0.52 2.57
C SER A 583 23.20 -1.00 3.98
N ALA A 584 22.17 -1.28 4.79
CA ALA A 584 22.33 -1.98 6.07
C ALA A 584 22.73 -3.47 5.92
N ARG A 585 22.51 -4.08 4.73
CA ARG A 585 22.85 -5.50 4.43
C ARG A 585 24.35 -5.73 4.17
N ALA A 586 25.05 -4.74 3.62
CA ALA A 586 26.45 -4.90 3.21
C ALA A 586 27.44 -5.10 4.39
N PRO A 587 27.36 -4.34 5.50
CA PRO A 587 28.26 -4.55 6.65
C PRO A 587 28.04 -5.92 7.33
N THR A 588 26.77 -6.36 7.42
CA THR A 588 26.42 -7.63 8.09
C THR A 588 26.92 -8.87 7.34
N THR A 589 27.04 -8.81 6.02
CA THR A 589 27.55 -9.93 5.20
C THR A 589 29.08 -9.94 5.10
N SER A 590 29.72 -8.77 5.00
CA SER A 590 31.19 -8.62 4.88
C SER A 590 31.97 -9.18 6.08
N CYS A 591 31.46 -9.01 7.31
CA CYS A 591 32.09 -9.60 8.49
C CYS A 591 32.01 -11.14 8.56
N ARG A 592 31.10 -11.79 7.80
CA ARG A 592 31.02 -13.26 7.74
C ARG A 592 31.83 -13.87 6.60
N SER A 593 32.01 -13.20 5.47
CA SER A 593 32.81 -13.74 4.36
C SER A 593 34.31 -13.79 4.69
N SER A 594 34.81 -12.78 5.41
CA SER A 594 36.22 -12.69 5.83
C SER A 594 36.67 -13.77 6.83
N SER A 595 35.74 -14.45 7.52
CA SER A 595 36.07 -15.54 8.45
C SER A 595 36.24 -16.92 7.78
N ARG A 596 35.84 -17.08 6.51
CA ARG A 596 36.06 -18.29 5.72
C ARG A 596 37.23 -18.14 4.77
N ARG A 597 38.47 -18.28 5.28
CA ARG A 597 39.61 -18.61 4.40
C ARG A 597 39.36 -19.98 3.75
N PRO A 598 39.57 -20.15 2.43
CA PRO A 598 39.60 -21.47 1.84
C PRO A 598 40.76 -22.27 2.45
N THR A 599 40.49 -23.48 2.93
CA THR A 599 41.54 -24.45 3.22
C THR A 599 42.29 -24.76 1.92
N PRO A 600 43.64 -24.78 1.89
CA PRO A 600 44.37 -25.14 0.69
C PRO A 600 44.02 -26.57 0.29
N ARG A 601 43.49 -26.75 -0.92
CA ARG A 601 43.33 -28.09 -1.50
C ARG A 601 44.72 -28.65 -1.82
N THR A 602 45.12 -29.70 -1.12
CA THR A 602 46.27 -30.52 -1.48
C THR A 602 46.05 -31.12 -2.88
N PRO A 603 47.04 -31.08 -3.80
CA PRO A 603 46.88 -31.69 -5.12
C PRO A 603 46.85 -33.21 -4.97
N ALA A 604 45.75 -33.86 -5.38
CA ALA A 604 45.70 -35.30 -5.51
C ALA A 604 46.54 -35.75 -6.72
N SER A 605 47.48 -36.68 -6.51
CA SER A 605 48.31 -37.25 -7.56
C SER A 605 47.52 -38.26 -8.40
N THR A 606 47.26 -37.94 -9.66
CA THR A 606 46.77 -38.92 -10.66
C THR A 606 47.93 -39.61 -11.37
N PRO A 607 47.92 -40.96 -11.48
CA PRO A 607 48.91 -41.69 -12.27
C PRO A 607 48.66 -41.51 -13.77
N ARG A 608 49.74 -41.56 -14.56
CA ARG A 608 49.72 -41.42 -16.02
C ARG A 608 49.19 -42.68 -16.72
N SER A 609 48.33 -42.50 -17.71
CA SER A 609 48.43 -43.25 -18.98
C SER A 609 47.65 -42.56 -20.10
N SER A 610 48.35 -42.23 -21.19
CA SER A 610 47.73 -41.91 -22.48
C SER A 610 48.75 -42.10 -23.61
N PRO A 611 48.34 -42.64 -24.76
CA PRO A 611 49.01 -42.43 -26.03
C PRO A 611 48.25 -41.40 -26.89
N ARG A 612 48.99 -40.46 -27.49
CA ARG A 612 48.52 -39.56 -28.57
C ARG A 612 48.55 -40.31 -29.92
N PRO A 613 47.87 -39.81 -30.97
CA PRO A 613 48.47 -38.82 -31.90
C PRO A 613 47.68 -37.47 -31.93
N ALA A 614 48.29 -36.30 -32.11
CA ALA A 614 48.68 -35.63 -33.36
C ALA A 614 47.48 -35.25 -34.27
N GLY A 615 47.31 -34.02 -34.78
CA GLY A 615 48.15 -32.80 -34.71
C GLY A 615 47.46 -31.57 -35.34
N CYS A 616 48.20 -30.77 -36.11
CA CYS A 616 47.80 -29.60 -36.92
C CYS A 616 47.65 -28.22 -36.22
N CYS A 617 48.58 -27.32 -36.59
CA CYS A 617 48.53 -25.87 -36.37
C CYS A 617 47.90 -25.14 -37.57
N ARG A 618 47.29 -23.96 -37.32
CA ARG A 618 47.17 -22.76 -38.20
C ARG A 618 46.44 -21.69 -37.35
N SER A 619 46.89 -20.47 -37.03
CA SER A 619 47.72 -19.41 -37.65
C SER A 619 46.91 -18.32 -38.37
N GLY A 620 47.03 -17.06 -37.91
CA GLY A 620 46.49 -15.85 -38.54
C GLY A 620 45.09 -15.44 -38.08
N THR A 621 44.72 -14.16 -37.96
CA THR A 621 45.42 -12.88 -38.24
C THR A 621 44.85 -11.74 -37.36
N ALA A 622 45.49 -10.56 -37.32
CA ALA A 622 45.13 -9.44 -36.44
C ALA A 622 44.79 -8.12 -37.20
N ALA A 623 43.95 -7.28 -36.60
CA ALA A 623 43.78 -5.84 -36.88
C ALA A 623 43.03 -5.19 -35.67
N THR A 624 43.64 -4.45 -34.73
CA THR A 624 44.18 -3.06 -34.72
C THR A 624 43.17 -1.91 -34.53
N ARG A 625 43.20 -1.33 -33.31
CA ARG A 625 43.02 0.11 -32.94
C ARG A 625 41.62 0.74 -33.15
N ALA A 626 41.13 1.72 -32.37
CA ALA A 626 41.62 2.53 -31.23
C ALA A 626 40.43 2.77 -30.22
N THR A 627 40.45 3.53 -29.10
CA THR A 627 41.27 4.66 -28.63
C THR A 627 41.12 4.88 -27.11
N THR A 628 42.15 5.44 -26.43
CA THR A 628 42.13 6.18 -25.12
C THR A 628 41.40 5.57 -23.89
N ARG A 629 42.10 5.17 -22.81
CA ARG A 629 42.66 6.01 -21.71
C ARG A 629 41.61 6.91 -21.04
N ALA A 630 41.45 6.99 -19.71
CA ALA A 630 42.03 6.29 -18.55
C ALA A 630 41.05 6.51 -17.35
N ARG A 631 41.32 6.34 -16.04
CA ARG A 631 42.53 6.13 -15.20
C ARG A 631 42.09 5.41 -13.91
N CYS A 632 42.91 4.53 -13.34
CA CYS A 632 42.75 4.06 -11.94
C CYS A 632 43.81 4.73 -11.06
N CYS A 633 43.45 5.17 -9.85
CA CYS A 633 44.39 5.55 -8.81
C CYS A 633 44.26 4.58 -7.62
N SER A 634 45.31 3.81 -7.39
CA SER A 634 45.48 3.01 -6.18
C SER A 634 46.27 3.80 -5.13
N SER A 635 45.88 3.71 -3.85
CA SER A 635 46.76 3.25 -2.76
C SER A 635 46.24 3.61 -1.35
N SER A 636 46.18 2.58 -0.50
CA SER A 636 46.42 2.56 0.95
C SER A 636 45.97 3.74 1.85
N ARG A 637 45.09 3.41 2.82
CA ARG A 637 45.46 3.31 4.26
C ARG A 637 44.29 2.70 5.06
N CYS A 638 44.40 1.43 5.46
CA CYS A 638 43.54 0.87 6.50
C CYS A 638 44.15 1.17 7.87
N ALA A 639 43.41 1.87 8.73
CA ALA A 639 43.74 2.02 10.15
C ALA A 639 43.10 0.88 10.97
N SER A 640 43.78 0.45 12.01
CA SER A 640 43.48 -0.76 12.79
C SER A 640 42.38 -0.58 13.84
N CYS A 641 41.56 -1.63 14.02
CA CYS A 641 40.78 -1.82 15.24
C CYS A 641 41.70 -2.24 16.42
N PRO A 642 41.57 -1.65 17.61
CA PRO A 642 42.13 -2.21 18.84
C PRO A 642 41.08 -3.07 19.55
N SER A 643 41.36 -4.37 19.72
CA SER A 643 40.65 -5.25 20.65
C SER A 643 41.38 -5.30 21.99
N ALA A 644 40.62 -5.40 23.08
CA ALA A 644 41.18 -5.37 24.43
C ALA A 644 41.66 -6.75 24.90
N ARG A 645 42.82 -6.77 25.58
CA ARG A 645 43.16 -7.57 26.77
C ARG A 645 44.37 -6.89 27.42
N GLY A 646 44.40 -6.82 28.74
CA GLY A 646 45.39 -6.00 29.47
C GLY A 646 46.07 -6.75 30.60
N THR A 647 46.80 -6.01 31.42
CA THR A 647 47.24 -6.44 32.76
C THR A 647 47.48 -5.24 33.67
N SER A 648 47.40 -5.50 34.98
CA SER A 648 47.53 -4.55 36.09
C SER A 648 48.83 -3.74 36.11
N TRP A 649 48.82 -2.55 36.73
CA TRP A 649 49.72 -2.20 37.85
C TRP A 649 49.09 -1.11 38.73
N THR A 650 49.39 -1.14 40.02
CA THR A 650 48.75 -0.33 41.08
C THR A 650 49.48 0.98 41.41
N THR A 651 48.76 2.05 41.76
CA THR A 651 49.21 3.03 42.78
C THR A 651 48.05 3.77 43.45
N ARG A 652 48.25 4.19 44.71
CA ARG A 652 47.23 4.80 45.61
C ARG A 652 47.28 6.34 45.61
N ARG A 653 46.11 6.98 45.78
CA ARG A 653 45.79 8.10 46.73
C ARG A 653 44.30 8.45 46.54
N ARG A 654 43.41 8.31 47.55
CA ARG A 654 43.01 9.31 48.58
C ARG A 654 42.63 10.68 47.95
N ALA A 655 41.46 11.30 48.20
CA ALA A 655 40.59 11.18 49.39
C ALA A 655 39.12 11.67 49.21
N ARG A 656 38.25 11.20 50.14
CA ARG A 656 37.07 11.87 50.77
C ARG A 656 35.87 12.37 49.93
N ALA A 657 34.75 11.64 50.08
CA ALA A 657 33.43 12.24 50.42
C ALA A 657 33.35 12.49 51.96
N PRO A 658 32.39 13.28 52.52
CA PRO A 658 30.99 12.85 52.77
C PRO A 658 29.98 14.06 52.82
N PRO A 659 28.81 14.02 53.51
CA PRO A 659 27.71 13.03 53.61
C PRO A 659 26.32 13.61 53.19
N PRO A 660 25.23 12.81 53.20
CA PRO A 660 23.84 13.27 52.99
C PRO A 660 23.08 13.60 54.30
N ALA A 661 21.92 14.26 54.20
CA ALA A 661 20.98 14.50 55.31
C ALA A 661 19.57 13.91 55.03
N ARG A 662 18.86 13.51 56.09
CA ARG A 662 17.57 12.78 56.08
C ARG A 662 16.42 13.59 56.67
N SER A 663 15.19 13.16 56.36
CA SER A 663 13.95 13.29 57.16
C SER A 663 13.33 14.70 57.27
N ALA A 664 12.04 14.88 57.58
CA ALA A 664 10.99 13.94 58.01
C ALA A 664 9.58 14.34 57.50
N SER A 665 8.62 13.40 57.55
CA SER A 665 7.17 13.69 57.51
C SER A 665 6.65 14.00 58.92
N PRO A 666 5.51 14.72 59.08
CA PRO A 666 4.39 14.02 59.69
C PRO A 666 2.96 14.37 59.19
N ARG A 667 2.17 13.31 59.03
CA ARG A 667 0.76 13.10 59.47
C ARG A 667 -0.35 14.16 59.21
N ARG A 668 -1.35 13.69 58.44
CA ARG A 668 -2.81 13.61 58.75
C ARG A 668 -3.51 14.77 59.50
N ARG A 669 -4.58 15.31 58.89
CA ARG A 669 -5.97 15.24 59.43
C ARG A 669 -7.03 15.65 58.38
N ARG A 670 -7.97 14.74 58.11
CA ARG A 670 -9.40 14.98 57.80
C ARG A 670 -10.16 14.86 59.15
N PRO A 671 -11.38 15.42 59.37
CA PRO A 671 -12.60 14.89 58.72
C PRO A 671 -13.79 15.86 58.53
N ALA A 672 -14.86 15.33 57.91
CA ALA A 672 -16.28 15.75 57.91
C ALA A 672 -16.63 17.15 57.33
N ARG A 673 -17.75 17.32 56.61
CA ARG A 673 -18.91 16.45 56.37
C ARG A 673 -18.95 15.87 54.94
#